data_AF-A0A395HNV0-F1
#
_entry.id   AF-A0A395HNV0-F1
#
_cell.length_a   1.000
_cell.length_b   1.000
_cell.length_c   1.000
_cell.angle_alpha   90.00
_cell.angle_beta   90.00
_cell.angle_gamma   90.00
#
_symmetry.space_group_name_H-M   'P 1'
#
loop_
_entity.id
_entity.type
_entity.pdbx_description
1 polymer ?
#
loop_
_entity_poly.entity_id
_entity_poly.type
_entity_poly.pdbx_seq_one_letter_code
_entity_poly.pdbx_strand_id
1 'polypeptide(L)'
;MVFCTCWPFQKTEKTKASSHSPVTLTEPYAHSEEKHSISTKNPTGEDIAETPNAEDTTDPPIQLGAGDIWYHAYENLKNDENTRELVEEYERILQQKLEKNNVGSSSTSVVQKLADLSDGDREALFNALIQQGVEKTEKSADRRRTMTIIATSVQRTQSVVSSALLAYPPASIAWGMTCLLLGPVFTHTAQQVEARQSGLKYVISRFPWYVRLIDLLNSETWKTPSVLQGLKGHIQSEIIGLYTKLIEYQLQSFRSYYHPVSSFGKNLVKWDDWEGMVQSIKDMETQFHEYISAYTTSAAQEFFRSMASAIEEQTDLLRHIGESTDRQTTLLEDQKKAAAVKQKENLMMKYKPDPSRFSLEIYEDYVGQLARPYNGTGKGVLEHERFSAWVSGDEGILVLAAHPGTGKSVLAKYLVEKMSESSPITVCSFFFKDNNNKGQNKPRVALSKILYEAIKNCNQLTAAVEDKANRLDSHEIHPHSRVYWDLLDAVTHSTPSRRLILVIDALDECDSEQRRALLQALRDYRLLYPTSKIKILLTTRPMPNILEMFAGSLLNMDDDPVCRELINRDIIAVSKLRLERFAEGKEIWESTKRVFLDRITAGNDRTYLYVDLMFKYLEQQGRQRNSKIWDQKFRESPTDLREAYATLLSGVSADHRTEVRRMLEIVMAASRPLTLQEMDVALALHDADHDYETEDDLCSSSSEMFKNWVLEVCGFFLDIYNGRIYFIHLTAKEHLFSTEDRPTWLDAFTIEACHRTLAKSCLAYFSLPFIQQEGFMNIKEFIQADDLDQQLCVEKCERQSEFGNYAFTQWVVHSSNSYGVEEPDLEPNLFTRFQNLHPEFPLTLAMAIFCYSRASSEVEARVFVNALPSGYPRRIEIISLLAKSFSFRCVTGVSGLLELDYAVELGKQTVDETPQDDPMLASRLEIVAKCLHAKARMTGSVSTLDEAIQIANRMVDLIPAGDPCLSMALHLRSKVLIERSRQAKGNLDDVNTAIQDLTQALDITTDDKRRSIVLNTLSLCFYKRYRETDRIEELDEAIATAEESISLNGSLASANNVALFLRIKYKATGNIEDLDRAVEEARKAVTMSSSKDRSLAFTNLASILEARFDLTKDINNLHHAVVAAQSSVDAIPKEHYMYPAKLKRLQRLRNRQDELMQSD
;
A
#
# COMPACT_ATOMS: atom_id res chain seq x y z
N MET A 1 18.46 7.71 62.83
CA MET A 1 17.20 7.86 63.59
C MET A 1 16.06 8.06 62.60
N VAL A 2 15.64 6.96 61.96
CA VAL A 2 14.33 6.82 61.30
C VAL A 2 13.93 5.36 61.49
N PHE A 3 13.26 5.05 62.60
CA PHE A 3 12.42 3.87 62.78
C PHE A 3 11.17 4.37 63.49
N CYS A 4 10.17 4.77 62.71
CA CYS A 4 8.78 4.94 63.11
C CYS A 4 8.01 5.45 61.89
N THR A 5 7.39 4.53 61.12
CA THR A 5 6.06 4.66 60.48
C THR A 5 5.90 3.61 59.36
N CYS A 6 5.45 2.42 59.74
CA CYS A 6 4.62 1.53 58.91
C CYS A 6 3.30 1.40 59.71
N TRP A 7 2.22 2.12 59.35
CA TRP A 7 1.00 1.66 58.63
C TRP A 7 -0.24 2.16 59.45
N PRO A 8 -1.54 2.18 59.03
CA PRO A 8 -2.26 2.28 57.73
C PRO A 8 -3.01 3.64 57.54
N PHE A 9 -3.58 3.94 56.35
CA PHE A 9 -5.06 3.96 56.14
C PHE A 9 -5.51 4.35 54.71
N GLN A 10 -6.31 3.43 54.16
CA GLN A 10 -7.43 3.52 53.22
C GLN A 10 -7.65 4.78 52.36
N LYS A 11 -7.67 4.54 51.04
CA LYS A 11 -8.53 5.27 50.09
C LYS A 11 -10.00 4.90 50.35
N THR A 12 -10.85 5.90 50.61
CA THR A 12 -12.29 5.82 50.34
C THR A 12 -12.63 6.61 49.07
N GLU A 13 -13.06 5.84 48.08
CA GLU A 13 -14.02 6.10 47.00
C GLU A 13 -14.31 7.53 46.45
N LYS A 14 -14.27 7.55 45.11
CA LYS A 14 -15.29 8.02 44.16
C LYS A 14 -15.20 9.43 43.54
N THR A 15 -15.30 9.36 42.22
CA THR A 15 -15.92 10.29 41.25
C THR A 15 -15.23 11.64 41.00
N LYS A 16 -14.70 11.81 39.78
CA LYS A 16 -14.65 13.13 39.12
C LYS A 16 -15.42 13.06 37.80
N ALA A 17 -16.57 13.72 37.82
CA ALA A 17 -17.23 14.25 36.65
C ALA A 17 -16.50 15.53 36.20
N SER A 18 -16.34 15.61 34.88
CA SER A 18 -16.36 16.79 34.01
C SER A 18 -16.20 18.22 34.58
N SER A 19 -15.30 18.93 33.91
CA SER A 19 -15.55 20.20 33.19
C SER A 19 -14.98 21.51 33.75
N HIS A 20 -14.46 22.27 32.78
CA HIS A 20 -14.35 23.72 32.69
C HIS A 20 -13.19 24.46 33.39
N SER A 21 -12.25 24.86 32.54
CA SER A 21 -11.55 26.16 32.47
C SER A 21 -12.46 27.38 32.72
N PRO A 22 -11.93 28.63 32.75
CA PRO A 22 -10.64 29.16 33.18
C PRO A 22 -10.86 30.21 34.30
N VAL A 23 -9.86 31.01 34.70
CA VAL A 23 -9.95 32.46 35.05
C VAL A 23 -8.77 32.90 35.95
N THR A 24 -7.98 33.80 35.36
CA THR A 24 -7.17 34.94 35.86
C THR A 24 -6.67 35.06 37.29
N LEU A 25 -5.35 35.36 37.36
CA LEU A 25 -4.68 36.47 38.06
C LEU A 25 -5.10 36.77 39.50
N THR A 26 -4.19 36.53 40.44
CA THR A 26 -3.65 37.57 41.36
C THR A 26 -2.44 37.01 42.12
N GLU A 27 -1.33 37.73 42.02
CA GLU A 27 -0.18 37.85 42.95
C GLU A 27 -0.62 38.23 44.40
N PRO A 28 0.27 38.49 45.41
CA PRO A 28 1.61 37.97 45.77
C PRO A 28 1.86 37.85 47.33
N TYR A 29 3.11 37.49 47.72
CA TYR A 29 3.81 37.68 49.03
C TYR A 29 3.25 37.00 50.31
N ALA A 30 3.95 36.14 51.05
CA ALA A 30 5.24 36.20 51.76
C ALA A 30 5.12 36.62 53.24
N HIS A 31 5.77 35.81 54.10
CA HIS A 31 6.20 36.05 55.50
C HIS A 31 5.08 36.34 56.51
N SER A 32 5.13 36.00 57.79
CA SER A 32 6.07 35.51 58.81
C SER A 32 5.13 34.86 59.88
N GLU A 33 5.48 34.15 60.96
CA GLU A 33 6.39 34.45 62.05
C GLU A 33 6.00 33.45 63.19
N GLU A 34 7.01 32.97 63.91
CA GLU A 34 7.04 32.87 65.38
C GLU A 34 6.13 31.97 66.25
N LYS A 35 6.87 31.20 67.08
CA LYS A 35 6.81 31.08 68.56
C LYS A 35 5.85 30.08 69.23
N HIS A 36 6.53 29.03 69.72
CA HIS A 36 6.69 28.62 71.12
C HIS A 36 5.47 28.25 72.00
N SER A 37 5.63 27.04 72.54
CA SER A 37 5.47 26.64 73.95
C SER A 37 4.10 26.17 74.45
N ILE A 38 4.11 24.95 75.02
CA ILE A 38 3.58 24.46 76.31
C ILE A 38 3.76 22.92 76.24
N SER A 39 4.64 22.21 76.97
CA SER A 39 4.97 22.15 78.40
C SER A 39 4.10 21.16 79.20
N THR A 40 4.71 20.00 79.50
CA THR A 40 4.70 19.26 80.81
C THR A 40 3.42 18.50 81.21
N LYS A 41 3.46 17.36 81.93
CA LYS A 41 4.29 17.03 83.12
C LYS A 41 4.17 15.54 83.52
N ASN A 42 5.31 14.97 83.94
CA ASN A 42 5.65 13.84 84.85
C ASN A 42 4.53 13.17 85.70
N PRO A 43 4.71 11.91 86.16
CA PRO A 43 5.42 11.64 87.42
C PRO A 43 6.33 10.38 87.50
N THR A 44 7.41 10.54 88.27
CA THR A 44 8.05 9.65 89.26
C THR A 44 7.60 8.19 89.46
N GLY A 45 8.59 7.29 89.59
CA GLY A 45 8.89 6.55 90.85
C GLY A 45 8.24 5.18 91.10
N GLU A 46 9.09 4.23 91.50
CA GLU A 46 8.80 2.95 92.20
C GLU A 46 8.17 1.80 91.36
N ASP A 47 8.97 0.77 91.04
CA ASP A 47 9.04 -0.41 91.91
C ASP A 47 10.12 -1.41 91.46
N ILE A 48 10.77 -1.99 92.46
CA ILE A 48 11.79 -3.03 92.38
C ILE A 48 11.09 -4.39 92.27
N ALA A 49 11.55 -5.25 91.37
CA ALA A 49 11.52 -6.71 91.53
C ALA A 49 12.67 -7.28 90.69
N GLU A 50 13.83 -7.48 91.30
CA GLU A 50 14.27 -8.78 91.83
C GLU A 50 14.35 -9.89 90.78
N THR A 51 15.60 -10.23 90.51
CA THR A 51 16.16 -11.40 89.83
C THR A 51 15.40 -12.72 90.05
N PRO A 52 15.21 -13.56 89.01
CA PRO A 52 15.09 -15.00 89.21
C PRO A 52 16.45 -15.53 89.65
N ASN A 53 16.49 -16.11 90.85
CA ASN A 53 17.66 -16.78 91.41
C ASN A 53 18.23 -17.81 90.44
N ALA A 54 19.56 -17.80 90.34
CA ALA A 54 20.34 -18.92 89.84
C ALA A 54 20.11 -20.11 90.78
N GLU A 55 19.38 -21.12 90.31
CA GLU A 55 19.56 -22.48 90.79
C GLU A 55 20.43 -23.23 89.78
N ASP A 56 21.51 -23.74 90.33
CA ASP A 56 22.48 -24.69 89.78
C ASP A 56 21.88 -25.70 88.81
N THR A 57 22.27 -25.61 87.54
CA THR A 57 22.63 -26.80 86.78
C THR A 57 23.89 -26.53 85.99
N THR A 58 24.97 -26.96 86.62
CA THR A 58 26.28 -27.34 86.07
C THR A 58 26.21 -27.90 84.64
N ASP A 59 26.49 -27.04 83.65
CA ASP A 59 27.17 -27.41 82.41
C ASP A 59 28.08 -26.23 82.01
N PRO A 60 29.37 -26.45 81.70
CA PRO A 60 30.25 -25.37 81.26
C PRO A 60 29.71 -24.73 79.98
N PRO A 61 29.72 -23.39 79.85
CA PRO A 61 29.23 -22.74 78.64
C PRO A 61 30.09 -23.19 77.47
N ILE A 62 29.50 -23.98 76.57
CA ILE A 62 30.11 -24.42 75.32
C ILE A 62 30.61 -23.14 74.62
N GLN A 63 31.93 -23.00 74.47
CA GLN A 63 32.50 -21.95 73.64
C GLN A 63 32.18 -22.27 72.19
N LEU A 64 30.97 -21.94 71.78
CA LEU A 64 30.47 -22.10 70.43
C LEU A 64 31.25 -21.15 69.52
N GLY A 65 31.97 -21.71 68.55
CA GLY A 65 32.62 -20.95 67.50
C GLY A 65 31.58 -20.38 66.53
N ALA A 66 32.00 -19.43 65.71
CA ALA A 66 31.20 -18.82 64.64
C ALA A 66 30.40 -19.83 63.79
N GLY A 67 30.97 -21.01 63.53
CA GLY A 67 30.35 -22.05 62.72
C GLY A 67 29.25 -22.85 63.42
N ASP A 68 29.23 -22.86 64.75
CA ASP A 68 28.26 -23.68 65.49
C ASP A 68 26.87 -23.02 65.51
N ILE A 69 26.77 -21.69 65.41
CA ILE A 69 25.50 -20.94 65.47
C ILE A 69 24.59 -21.28 64.29
N TRP A 70 25.11 -21.23 63.06
CA TRP A 70 24.33 -21.59 61.87
C TRP A 70 23.99 -23.08 61.89
N TYR A 71 24.94 -23.93 62.31
CA TYR A 71 24.72 -25.36 62.43
C TYR A 71 23.57 -25.67 63.41
N HIS A 72 23.56 -25.04 64.58
CA HIS A 72 22.47 -25.18 65.55
C HIS A 72 21.13 -24.65 65.02
N ALA A 73 21.11 -23.51 64.33
CA ALA A 73 19.90 -22.99 63.70
C ALA A 73 19.35 -23.94 62.63
N TYR A 74 20.25 -24.54 61.83
CA TYR A 74 19.88 -25.51 60.81
C TYR A 74 19.40 -26.84 61.41
N GLU A 75 20.08 -27.35 62.44
CA GLU A 75 19.67 -28.56 63.16
C GLU A 75 18.35 -28.34 63.91
N ASN A 76 18.06 -27.13 64.41
CA ASN A 76 16.76 -26.80 64.98
C ASN A 76 15.64 -26.95 63.94
N LEU A 77 15.84 -26.49 62.70
CA LEU A 77 14.89 -26.69 61.60
C LEU A 77 14.79 -28.16 61.16
N LYS A 78 15.91 -28.89 61.23
CA LYS A 78 15.94 -30.32 60.88
C LYS A 78 15.15 -31.17 61.87
N ASN A 79 15.20 -30.81 63.14
CA ASN A 79 14.57 -31.54 64.24
C ASN A 79 13.13 -31.08 64.53
N ASP A 80 12.69 -29.92 64.00
CA ASP A 80 11.32 -29.43 64.11
C ASP A 80 10.38 -30.16 63.13
N GLU A 81 9.28 -30.73 63.64
CA GLU A 81 8.32 -31.52 62.86
C GLU A 81 7.70 -30.74 61.69
N ASN A 82 7.57 -29.41 61.80
CA ASN A 82 6.96 -28.60 60.76
C ASN A 82 7.91 -28.29 59.60
N THR A 83 9.21 -28.13 59.88
CA THR A 83 10.21 -27.67 58.91
C THR A 83 11.13 -28.79 58.40
N ARG A 84 11.11 -29.96 59.03
CA ARG A 84 11.88 -31.14 58.64
C ARG A 84 11.76 -31.53 57.17
N GLU A 85 10.55 -31.54 56.61
CA GLU A 85 10.34 -31.89 55.19
C GLU A 85 11.08 -30.92 54.24
N LEU A 86 11.15 -29.63 54.59
CA LEU A 86 11.87 -28.63 53.78
C LEU A 86 13.37 -28.87 53.79
N VAL A 87 13.91 -29.23 54.97
CA VAL A 87 15.33 -29.52 55.14
C VAL A 87 15.71 -30.79 54.39
N GLU A 88 14.92 -31.86 54.50
CA GLU A 88 15.15 -33.13 53.78
C GLU A 88 15.11 -32.95 52.25
N GLU A 89 14.17 -32.15 51.74
CA GLU A 89 14.08 -31.83 50.31
C GLU A 89 15.30 -31.02 49.81
N TYR A 90 15.74 -30.06 50.61
CA TYR A 90 16.93 -29.27 50.34
C TYR A 90 18.21 -30.11 50.32
N GLU A 91 18.40 -30.99 51.31
CA GLU A 91 19.52 -31.93 51.39
C GLU A 91 19.55 -32.87 50.18
N ARG A 92 18.39 -33.39 49.76
CA ARG A 92 18.27 -34.27 48.58
C ARG A 92 18.74 -33.58 47.30
N ILE A 93 18.34 -32.33 47.08
CA ILE A 93 18.71 -31.58 45.86
C ILE A 93 20.20 -31.22 45.87
N LEU A 94 20.75 -30.84 47.02
CA LEU A 94 22.19 -30.61 47.17
C LEU A 94 23.01 -31.88 46.92
N GLN A 95 22.57 -33.02 47.46
CA GLN A 95 23.26 -34.29 47.28
C GLN A 95 23.31 -34.73 45.81
N GLN A 96 22.20 -34.60 45.06
CA GLN A 96 22.19 -34.83 43.61
C GLN A 96 23.19 -33.97 42.84
N LYS A 97 23.44 -32.74 43.30
CA LYS A 97 24.39 -31.83 42.67
C LYS A 97 25.84 -32.13 43.05
N LEU A 98 26.10 -32.52 44.29
CA LEU A 98 27.41 -32.96 44.77
C LEU A 98 27.87 -34.24 44.07
N GLU A 99 26.97 -35.21 43.85
CA GLU A 99 27.26 -36.47 43.13
C GLU A 99 27.62 -36.23 41.66
N LYS A 100 27.01 -35.24 41.00
CA LYS A 100 27.32 -34.85 39.62
C LYS A 100 28.73 -34.27 39.43
N ASN A 101 29.34 -33.77 40.51
CA ASN A 101 30.67 -33.16 40.52
C ASN A 101 31.75 -34.11 41.06
N ASN A 102 31.48 -35.44 41.13
CA ASN A 102 32.43 -36.50 41.50
C ASN A 102 33.06 -36.38 42.91
N VAL A 103 32.29 -35.98 43.93
CA VAL A 103 32.71 -36.06 45.35
C VAL A 103 32.15 -37.35 45.97
N GLY A 104 33.01 -38.19 46.56
CA GLY A 104 32.77 -39.61 46.86
C GLY A 104 31.60 -39.97 47.80
N SER A 105 31.12 -41.22 47.67
CA SER A 105 30.00 -41.80 48.40
C SER A 105 30.38 -42.32 49.79
N SER A 106 30.23 -41.51 50.84
CA SER A 106 30.25 -41.93 52.25
C SER A 106 28.90 -41.64 52.94
N SER A 107 28.57 -42.35 54.01
CA SER A 107 27.28 -42.29 54.72
C SER A 107 27.17 -41.16 55.76
N THR A 108 27.85 -40.03 55.56
CA THR A 108 27.81 -38.83 56.44
C THR A 108 26.80 -37.77 55.97
N SER A 109 26.31 -36.95 56.91
CA SER A 109 25.38 -35.81 56.71
C SER A 109 25.87 -34.84 55.61
N VAL A 110 24.95 -34.32 54.78
CA VAL A 110 25.25 -33.40 53.66
C VAL A 110 25.95 -32.13 54.15
N VAL A 111 25.54 -31.60 55.30
CA VAL A 111 26.13 -30.40 55.91
C VAL A 111 27.60 -30.64 56.30
N GLN A 112 27.90 -31.84 56.78
CA GLN A 112 29.24 -32.24 57.20
C GLN A 112 30.16 -32.44 55.99
N LYS A 113 29.64 -33.08 54.92
CA LYS A 113 30.35 -33.18 53.64
C LYS A 113 30.67 -31.81 53.03
N LEU A 114 29.79 -30.82 53.19
CA LEU A 114 30.03 -29.45 52.71
C LEU A 114 31.09 -28.72 53.54
N ALA A 115 31.14 -28.97 54.85
CA ALA A 115 32.18 -28.44 55.72
C ALA A 115 33.57 -29.03 55.38
N ASP A 116 33.64 -30.31 55.04
CA ASP A 116 34.88 -31.04 54.74
C ASP A 116 35.51 -30.73 53.36
N LEU A 117 34.80 -30.04 52.46
CA LEU A 117 35.33 -29.63 51.15
C LEU A 117 36.52 -28.66 51.30
N SER A 118 37.46 -28.63 50.33
CA SER A 118 38.52 -27.59 50.31
C SER A 118 37.95 -26.23 49.90
N ASP A 119 38.59 -25.12 50.30
CA ASP A 119 38.13 -23.77 49.96
C ASP A 119 37.95 -23.57 48.44
N GLY A 120 38.86 -24.13 47.63
CA GLY A 120 38.79 -24.07 46.17
C GLY A 120 37.64 -24.90 45.58
N ASP A 121 37.36 -26.07 46.13
CA ASP A 121 36.25 -26.92 45.66
C ASP A 121 34.89 -26.30 45.99
N ARG A 122 34.79 -25.58 47.12
CA ARG A 122 33.57 -24.87 47.51
C ARG A 122 33.30 -23.67 46.59
N GLU A 123 34.34 -22.89 46.27
CA GLU A 123 34.21 -21.77 45.33
C GLU A 123 33.83 -22.27 43.92
N ALA A 124 34.42 -23.38 43.47
CA ALA A 124 34.05 -24.00 42.20
C ALA A 124 32.59 -24.48 42.20
N LEU A 125 32.13 -25.13 43.28
CA LEU A 125 30.74 -25.56 43.43
C LEU A 125 29.77 -24.38 43.41
N PHE A 126 30.10 -23.30 44.13
CA PHE A 126 29.30 -22.07 44.16
C PHE A 126 29.19 -21.42 42.77
N ASN A 127 30.31 -21.25 42.06
CA ASN A 127 30.33 -20.67 40.72
C ASN A 127 29.57 -21.54 39.70
N ALA A 128 29.68 -22.87 39.81
CA ALA A 128 28.93 -23.80 38.96
C ALA A 128 27.41 -23.71 39.18
N LEU A 129 26.96 -23.53 40.43
CA LEU A 129 25.55 -23.32 40.74
C LEU A 129 25.01 -22.03 40.14
N ILE A 130 25.80 -20.95 40.20
CA ILE A 130 25.44 -19.67 39.60
C ILE A 130 25.30 -19.80 38.08
N GLN A 131 26.32 -20.36 37.43
CA GLN A 131 26.33 -20.53 35.99
C GLN A 131 25.16 -21.41 35.52
N GLN A 132 24.83 -22.48 36.24
CA GLN A 132 23.70 -23.33 35.90
C GLN A 132 22.35 -22.60 36.02
N GLY A 133 22.18 -21.76 37.05
CA GLY A 133 20.97 -20.94 37.21
C GLY A 133 20.79 -19.98 36.04
N VAL A 134 21.89 -19.31 35.67
CA VAL A 134 22.02 -18.39 34.53
C VAL A 134 21.68 -19.09 33.19
N GLU A 135 22.25 -20.28 32.93
CA GLU A 135 22.00 -21.06 31.70
C GLU A 135 20.56 -21.59 31.58
N LYS A 136 19.95 -22.04 32.69
CA LYS A 136 18.53 -22.48 32.68
C LYS A 136 17.57 -21.36 32.29
N THR A 137 17.93 -20.10 32.55
CA THR A 137 17.15 -18.92 32.15
C THR A 137 17.36 -18.46 30.71
N GLU A 138 18.45 -18.84 30.03
CA GLU A 138 18.75 -18.40 28.65
C GLU A 138 17.90 -19.04 27.55
N LYS A 139 17.25 -20.19 27.81
CA LYS A 139 16.58 -21.00 26.77
C LYS A 139 15.29 -20.40 26.16
N SER A 140 14.97 -19.12 26.36
CA SER A 140 13.87 -18.43 25.64
C SER A 140 14.22 -16.99 25.30
N ALA A 141 13.94 -16.54 24.06
CA ALA A 141 14.43 -15.29 23.48
C ALA A 141 14.03 -14.00 24.24
N ASP A 142 12.85 -13.96 24.88
CA ASP A 142 12.42 -12.80 25.69
C ASP A 142 13.22 -12.64 26.99
N ARG A 143 13.97 -13.67 27.44
CA ARG A 143 14.71 -13.66 28.71
C ARG A 143 16.12 -13.04 28.61
N ARG A 144 16.66 -12.81 27.40
CA ARG A 144 18.02 -12.26 27.20
C ARG A 144 18.20 -10.82 27.70
N ARG A 145 17.14 -10.02 27.79
CA ARG A 145 17.21 -8.63 28.31
C ARG A 145 17.08 -8.58 29.83
N THR A 146 16.24 -9.43 30.42
CA THR A 146 16.17 -9.65 31.87
C THR A 146 17.49 -10.20 32.41
N MET A 147 18.20 -10.98 31.58
CA MET A 147 19.52 -11.56 31.86
C MET A 147 20.59 -10.51 32.21
N THR A 148 20.67 -9.39 31.49
CA THR A 148 21.71 -8.37 31.76
C THR A 148 21.50 -7.72 33.12
N ILE A 149 20.25 -7.55 33.54
CA ILE A 149 19.85 -6.95 34.82
C ILE A 149 20.07 -7.95 35.97
N ILE A 150 19.72 -9.22 35.79
CA ILE A 150 19.95 -10.27 36.79
C ILE A 150 21.45 -10.57 36.92
N ALA A 151 22.18 -10.71 35.81
CA ALA A 151 23.62 -10.97 35.82
C ALA A 151 24.41 -9.84 36.49
N THR A 152 24.06 -8.57 36.24
CA THR A 152 24.68 -7.42 36.91
C THR A 152 24.31 -7.33 38.39
N SER A 153 23.11 -7.76 38.79
CA SER A 153 22.68 -7.82 40.19
C SER A 153 23.37 -8.96 40.96
N VAL A 154 23.53 -10.13 40.32
CA VAL A 154 24.28 -11.28 40.85
C VAL A 154 25.77 -10.95 40.97
N GLN A 155 26.37 -10.30 39.96
CA GLN A 155 27.77 -9.84 40.03
C GLN A 155 28.03 -8.84 41.16
N ARG A 156 27.08 -7.94 41.46
CA ARG A 156 27.22 -6.94 42.53
C ARG A 156 27.05 -7.53 43.93
N THR A 157 26.25 -8.59 44.08
CA THR A 157 26.09 -9.32 45.34
C THR A 157 27.18 -10.37 45.57
N GLN A 158 27.91 -10.76 44.53
CA GLN A 158 29.01 -11.73 44.59
C GLN A 158 30.10 -11.33 45.59
N SER A 159 30.54 -10.07 45.64
CA SER A 159 31.59 -9.61 46.58
C SER A 159 31.19 -9.74 48.05
N VAL A 160 29.91 -9.52 48.34
CA VAL A 160 29.33 -9.64 49.68
C VAL A 160 29.25 -11.11 50.10
N VAL A 161 28.79 -12.00 49.21
CA VAL A 161 28.73 -13.45 49.49
C VAL A 161 30.12 -14.08 49.56
N SER A 162 31.05 -13.65 48.70
CA SER A 162 32.48 -14.03 48.74
C SER A 162 33.17 -13.65 50.04
N SER A 163 32.74 -12.57 50.70
CA SER A 163 33.30 -12.18 52.01
C SER A 163 32.85 -13.13 53.13
N ALA A 164 31.62 -13.65 53.05
CA ALA A 164 31.10 -14.61 54.04
C ALA A 164 31.48 -16.07 53.76
N LEU A 165 31.83 -16.40 52.51
CA LEU A 165 32.47 -17.66 52.11
C LEU A 165 33.72 -17.95 52.98
N LEU A 166 34.44 -16.90 53.39
CA LEU A 166 35.61 -17.01 54.27
C LEU A 166 35.25 -17.25 55.75
N ALA A 167 34.03 -16.93 56.19
CA ALA A 167 33.64 -17.00 57.60
C ALA A 167 32.94 -18.32 57.98
N TYR A 168 32.08 -18.86 57.10
CA TYR A 168 31.42 -20.15 57.34
C TYR A 168 30.93 -20.84 56.04
N PRO A 169 31.48 -22.01 55.66
CA PRO A 169 31.26 -22.56 54.32
C PRO A 169 29.84 -23.08 54.01
N PRO A 170 29.16 -23.88 54.86
CA PRO A 170 27.82 -24.42 54.54
C PRO A 170 26.74 -23.36 54.33
N ALA A 171 26.75 -22.28 55.13
CA ALA A 171 25.77 -21.19 54.97
C ALA A 171 25.94 -20.48 53.63
N SER A 172 27.18 -20.25 53.19
CA SER A 172 27.45 -19.47 51.98
C SER A 172 26.87 -20.08 50.70
N ILE A 173 26.78 -21.41 50.63
CA ILE A 173 26.12 -22.13 49.52
C ILE A 173 24.59 -21.94 49.57
N ALA A 174 23.97 -21.98 50.75
CA ALA A 174 22.55 -21.69 50.93
C ALA A 174 22.21 -20.24 50.49
N TRP A 175 23.07 -19.30 50.84
CA TRP A 175 22.97 -17.89 50.42
C TRP A 175 23.18 -17.70 48.92
N GLY A 176 24.16 -18.40 48.32
CA GLY A 176 24.38 -18.41 46.88
C GLY A 176 23.17 -18.88 46.09
N MET A 177 22.54 -19.95 46.56
CA MET A 177 21.29 -20.43 45.96
C MET A 177 20.18 -19.39 46.09
N THR A 178 20.05 -18.73 47.24
CA THR A 178 19.04 -17.68 47.49
C THR A 178 19.19 -16.52 46.51
N CYS A 179 20.40 -16.09 46.17
CA CYS A 179 20.64 -15.05 45.16
C CYS A 179 20.20 -15.46 43.74
N LEU A 180 20.28 -16.74 43.38
CA LEU A 180 19.80 -17.24 42.08
C LEU A 180 18.26 -17.23 41.98
N LEU A 181 17.56 -17.26 43.10
CA LEU A 181 16.11 -17.21 43.19
C LEU A 181 15.51 -15.82 42.98
N LEU A 182 16.35 -14.77 42.88
CA LEU A 182 15.91 -13.44 42.45
C LEU A 182 15.42 -13.42 40.99
N GLY A 183 15.71 -14.49 40.21
CA GLY A 183 15.15 -14.66 38.87
C GLY A 183 13.66 -15.02 38.87
N PRO A 184 12.86 -14.55 37.88
CA PRO A 184 11.42 -14.69 37.94
C PRO A 184 10.95 -16.11 37.66
N VAL A 185 10.31 -16.74 38.65
CA VAL A 185 9.43 -17.90 38.45
C VAL A 185 7.98 -17.41 38.50
N PHE A 186 7.41 -17.18 37.31
CA PHE A 186 6.02 -16.79 37.12
C PHE A 186 5.08 -17.98 37.34
N THR A 187 4.77 -18.30 38.61
CA THR A 187 3.71 -19.29 38.89
C THR A 187 2.75 -18.89 40.02
N HIS A 188 2.99 -17.78 40.72
CA HIS A 188 2.06 -17.23 41.71
C HIS A 188 1.46 -15.89 41.24
N THR A 189 0.35 -15.47 41.87
CA THR A 189 -0.28 -14.16 41.65
C THR A 189 0.73 -13.02 41.77
N ALA A 190 0.60 -11.96 40.95
CA ALA A 190 1.56 -10.86 40.86
C ALA A 190 1.98 -10.28 42.24
N GLN A 191 1.01 -10.12 43.16
CA GLN A 191 1.27 -9.64 44.53
C GLN A 191 2.21 -10.55 45.34
N GLN A 192 2.03 -11.88 45.25
CA GLN A 192 2.87 -12.83 45.99
C GLN A 192 4.29 -12.91 45.43
N VAL A 193 4.43 -12.73 44.11
CA VAL A 193 5.74 -12.61 43.45
C VAL A 193 6.46 -11.34 43.91
N GLU A 194 5.75 -10.22 43.99
CA GLU A 194 6.29 -8.93 44.44
C GLU A 194 6.68 -8.94 45.93
N ALA A 195 5.82 -9.49 46.79
CA ALA A 195 6.07 -9.65 48.22
C ALA A 195 7.30 -10.52 48.49
N ARG A 196 7.40 -11.68 47.83
CA ARG A 196 8.56 -12.57 47.91
C ARG A 196 9.84 -11.92 47.39
N GLN A 197 9.79 -11.22 46.25
CA GLN A 197 10.97 -10.53 45.71
C GLN A 197 11.45 -9.41 46.63
N SER A 198 10.51 -8.65 47.21
CA SER A 198 10.82 -7.61 48.19
C SER A 198 11.38 -8.19 49.48
N GLY A 199 10.82 -9.29 49.97
CA GLY A 199 11.34 -10.03 51.12
C GLY A 199 12.73 -10.61 50.89
N LEU A 200 12.99 -11.15 49.69
CA LEU A 200 14.32 -11.67 49.32
C LEU A 200 15.37 -10.55 49.27
N LYS A 201 15.02 -9.37 48.73
CA LYS A 201 15.87 -8.16 48.79
C LYS A 201 16.17 -7.76 50.24
N TYR A 202 15.17 -7.78 51.11
CA TYR A 202 15.33 -7.48 52.53
C TYR A 202 16.32 -8.45 53.20
N VAL A 203 16.09 -9.75 53.09
CA VAL A 203 16.93 -10.78 53.73
C VAL A 203 18.38 -10.72 53.22
N ILE A 204 18.59 -10.48 51.91
CA ILE A 204 19.94 -10.31 51.34
C ILE A 204 20.64 -9.06 51.88
N SER A 205 19.94 -7.93 52.02
CA SER A 205 20.54 -6.70 52.56
C SER A 205 21.00 -6.83 54.02
N ARG A 206 20.43 -7.76 54.80
CA ARG A 206 20.81 -8.00 56.20
C ARG A 206 22.05 -8.88 56.35
N PHE A 207 22.52 -9.50 55.28
CA PHE A 207 23.62 -10.47 55.35
C PHE A 207 24.92 -9.94 56.00
N PRO A 208 25.42 -8.72 55.69
CA PRO A 208 26.61 -8.17 56.34
C PRO A 208 26.43 -7.93 57.85
N TRP A 209 25.20 -7.67 58.29
CA TRP A 209 24.87 -7.47 59.70
C TRP A 209 25.09 -8.76 60.49
N TYR A 210 24.52 -9.86 60.01
CA TYR A 210 24.62 -11.17 60.66
C TYR A 210 26.07 -11.68 60.76
N VAL A 211 26.89 -11.47 59.73
CA VAL A 211 28.32 -11.86 59.76
C VAL A 211 29.11 -11.05 60.80
N ARG A 212 28.95 -9.73 60.84
CA ARG A 212 29.65 -8.88 61.83
C ARG A 212 29.20 -9.14 63.26
N LEU A 213 27.96 -9.58 63.43
CA LEU A 213 27.39 -9.93 64.73
C LEU A 213 28.05 -11.20 65.30
N ILE A 214 28.46 -12.14 64.44
CA ILE A 214 29.30 -13.28 64.83
C ILE A 214 30.71 -12.83 65.24
N ASP A 215 31.33 -11.89 64.52
CA ASP A 215 32.64 -11.33 64.91
C ASP A 215 32.59 -10.69 66.31
N LEU A 216 31.48 -10.02 66.63
CA LEU A 216 31.23 -9.46 67.97
C LEU A 216 31.21 -10.57 69.03
N LEU A 217 30.54 -11.70 68.82
CA LEU A 217 30.53 -12.79 69.82
C LEU A 217 31.92 -13.39 70.08
N ASN A 218 32.82 -13.27 69.10
CA ASN A 218 34.20 -13.74 69.15
C ASN A 218 35.19 -12.68 69.67
N SER A 219 34.79 -11.41 69.82
CA SER A 219 35.70 -10.35 70.24
C SER A 219 36.09 -10.46 71.72
N GLU A 220 37.31 -10.02 72.04
CA GLU A 220 37.88 -10.12 73.39
C GLU A 220 37.11 -9.32 74.46
N THR A 221 36.25 -8.40 74.03
CA THR A 221 35.38 -7.57 74.89
C THR A 221 34.43 -8.36 75.79
N TRP A 222 34.13 -9.63 75.47
CA TRP A 222 33.25 -10.48 76.27
C TRP A 222 33.97 -11.31 77.35
N LYS A 223 35.29 -11.19 77.49
CA LYS A 223 36.08 -12.05 78.39
C LYS A 223 36.09 -11.61 79.87
N THR A 224 35.59 -10.43 80.25
CA THR A 224 35.47 -9.95 81.65
C THR A 224 34.52 -8.73 81.75
N PRO A 225 33.63 -8.56 82.77
CA PRO A 225 33.32 -9.39 83.94
C PRO A 225 32.21 -10.44 83.69
N SER A 226 32.03 -11.37 84.63
CA SER A 226 31.10 -12.52 84.58
C SER A 226 29.64 -12.20 84.21
N VAL A 227 29.15 -10.99 84.49
CA VAL A 227 27.81 -10.53 84.12
C VAL A 227 27.61 -10.51 82.59
N LEU A 228 28.68 -10.28 81.81
CA LEU A 228 28.66 -10.31 80.34
C LEU A 228 28.70 -11.73 79.76
N GLN A 229 29.15 -12.74 80.52
CA GLN A 229 29.12 -14.14 80.07
C GLN A 229 27.71 -14.74 80.09
N GLY A 230 26.89 -14.40 81.09
CA GLY A 230 25.47 -14.78 81.11
C GLY A 230 24.68 -14.11 79.97
N LEU A 231 25.00 -12.84 79.68
CA LEU A 231 24.43 -12.09 78.56
C LEU A 231 24.84 -12.72 77.21
N LYS A 232 26.08 -13.19 77.08
CA LYS A 232 26.60 -13.86 75.87
C LYS A 232 25.76 -15.10 75.51
N GLY A 233 25.39 -15.94 76.48
CA GLY A 233 24.57 -17.14 76.24
C GLY A 233 23.16 -16.81 75.75
N HIS A 234 22.51 -15.80 76.33
CA HIS A 234 21.18 -15.37 75.88
C HIS A 234 21.22 -14.69 74.51
N ILE A 235 22.22 -13.82 74.27
CA ILE A 235 22.47 -13.22 72.95
C ILE A 235 22.72 -14.31 71.91
N GLN A 236 23.50 -15.34 72.23
CA GLN A 236 23.70 -16.50 71.34
C GLN A 236 22.38 -17.20 71.01
N SER A 237 21.50 -17.41 71.99
CA SER A 237 20.17 -18.01 71.76
C SER A 237 19.30 -17.15 70.83
N GLU A 238 19.24 -15.83 71.05
CA GLU A 238 18.48 -14.91 70.21
C GLU A 238 19.02 -14.87 68.77
N ILE A 239 20.35 -14.92 68.60
CA ILE A 239 20.99 -15.00 67.28
C ILE A 239 20.64 -16.33 66.60
N ILE A 240 20.69 -17.46 67.31
CA ILE A 240 20.25 -18.75 66.78
C ILE A 240 18.78 -18.67 66.33
N GLY A 241 17.92 -18.00 67.10
CA GLY A 241 16.52 -17.75 66.73
C GLY A 241 16.37 -16.96 65.43
N LEU A 242 17.12 -15.85 65.30
CA LEU A 242 17.14 -15.04 64.08
C LEU A 242 17.62 -15.82 62.86
N TYR A 243 18.72 -16.57 63.00
CA TYR A 243 19.24 -17.43 61.94
C TYR A 243 18.25 -18.55 61.58
N THR A 244 17.53 -19.11 62.55
CA THR A 244 16.50 -20.14 62.31
C THR A 244 15.39 -19.60 61.40
N LYS A 245 14.83 -18.42 61.70
CA LYS A 245 13.77 -17.79 60.88
C LYS A 245 14.26 -17.41 59.49
N LEU A 246 15.50 -16.98 59.39
CA LEU A 246 16.11 -16.60 58.13
C LEU A 246 16.41 -17.83 57.24
N ILE A 247 16.90 -18.95 57.80
CA ILE A 247 17.12 -20.19 57.05
C ILE A 247 15.77 -20.77 56.61
N GLU A 248 14.74 -20.70 57.46
CA GLU A 248 13.37 -21.09 57.10
C GLU A 248 12.87 -20.35 55.84
N TYR A 249 13.03 -19.02 55.78
CA TYR A 249 12.66 -18.20 54.61
C TYR A 249 13.43 -18.61 53.34
N GLN A 250 14.72 -18.94 53.46
CA GLN A 250 15.55 -19.39 52.34
C GLN A 250 15.11 -20.75 51.80
N LEU A 251 14.85 -21.72 52.69
CA LEU A 251 14.42 -23.06 52.31
C LEU A 251 13.05 -23.03 51.62
N GLN A 252 12.13 -22.21 52.12
CA GLN A 252 10.83 -22.00 51.46
C GLN A 252 10.98 -21.33 50.10
N SER A 253 11.81 -20.29 49.99
CA SER A 253 12.11 -19.63 48.72
C SER A 253 12.64 -20.63 47.70
N PHE A 254 13.54 -21.53 48.14
CA PHE A 254 14.16 -22.56 47.31
C PHE A 254 13.15 -23.59 46.80
N ARG A 255 12.28 -24.10 47.68
CA ARG A 255 11.23 -25.06 47.30
C ARG A 255 10.32 -24.51 46.22
N SER A 256 9.85 -23.27 46.37
CA SER A 256 8.96 -22.63 45.39
C SER A 256 9.57 -22.50 43.98
N TYR A 257 10.91 -22.46 43.88
CA TYR A 257 11.61 -22.34 42.59
C TYR A 257 11.70 -23.68 41.84
N TYR A 258 11.97 -24.77 42.56
CA TYR A 258 12.11 -26.09 41.95
C TYR A 258 10.77 -26.80 41.73
N HIS A 259 9.74 -26.44 42.50
CA HIS A 259 8.42 -27.03 42.42
C HIS A 259 7.32 -25.98 42.15
N PRO A 260 7.25 -25.42 40.91
CA PRO A 260 6.08 -24.68 40.44
C PRO A 260 4.87 -25.62 40.35
N VAL A 261 3.96 -25.52 41.32
CA VAL A 261 3.02 -26.58 41.74
C VAL A 261 2.12 -27.12 40.62
N SER A 262 2.20 -28.44 40.37
CA SER A 262 1.07 -29.23 39.84
C SER A 262 0.93 -30.64 40.46
N SER A 263 1.56 -30.92 41.62
CA SER A 263 1.33 -32.20 42.31
C SER A 263 1.68 -32.17 43.81
N PHE A 264 0.80 -31.64 44.67
CA PHE A 264 0.35 -32.30 45.93
C PHE A 264 -0.60 -31.39 46.72
N GLY A 265 -1.53 -32.01 47.45
CA GLY A 265 -2.71 -31.36 48.01
C GLY A 265 -2.61 -30.88 49.46
N LYS A 266 -3.44 -29.88 49.75
CA LYS A 266 -4.20 -29.64 50.99
C LYS A 266 -3.46 -29.86 52.32
N ASN A 267 -2.59 -28.90 52.68
CA ASN A 267 -2.44 -28.37 54.06
C ASN A 267 -1.47 -27.15 54.16
N LEU A 268 -1.27 -26.40 53.08
CA LEU A 268 -0.16 -25.43 52.96
C LEU A 268 -0.58 -23.94 52.96
N VAL A 269 -1.77 -23.59 53.46
CA VAL A 269 -2.24 -22.19 53.51
C VAL A 269 -1.36 -21.27 54.40
N LYS A 270 -0.50 -21.85 55.26
CA LYS A 270 0.47 -21.09 56.08
C LYS A 270 1.80 -20.76 55.38
N TRP A 271 2.11 -21.37 54.23
CA TRP A 271 3.48 -21.36 53.66
C TRP A 271 3.65 -20.42 52.46
N ASP A 272 2.59 -19.67 52.11
CA ASP A 272 2.60 -18.61 51.09
C ASP A 272 2.52 -17.20 51.72
N ASP A 273 2.72 -17.07 53.04
CA ASP A 273 2.69 -15.79 53.78
C ASP A 273 4.06 -15.10 53.82
N TRP A 274 4.56 -14.69 52.65
CA TRP A 274 5.87 -14.05 52.52
C TRP A 274 5.97 -12.74 53.31
N GLU A 275 4.89 -11.95 53.36
CA GLU A 275 4.85 -10.71 54.14
C GLU A 275 4.94 -11.01 55.64
N GLY A 276 4.18 -11.98 56.15
CA GLY A 276 4.23 -12.40 57.55
C GLY A 276 5.60 -12.95 57.97
N MET A 277 6.27 -13.73 57.12
CA MET A 277 7.63 -14.22 57.42
C MET A 277 8.65 -13.09 57.52
N VAL A 278 8.63 -12.13 56.58
CA VAL A 278 9.54 -10.97 56.61
C VAL A 278 9.25 -10.08 57.81
N GLN A 279 7.98 -9.91 58.17
CA GLN A 279 7.59 -9.16 59.36
C GLN A 279 8.07 -9.85 60.64
N SER A 280 7.95 -11.18 60.74
CA SER A 280 8.49 -11.93 61.88
C SER A 280 10.01 -11.77 62.04
N ILE A 281 10.76 -11.71 60.94
CA ILE A 281 12.21 -11.43 60.99
C ILE A 281 12.46 -10.01 61.51
N LYS A 282 11.72 -9.01 61.00
CA LYS A 282 11.83 -7.61 61.45
C LYS A 282 11.50 -7.44 62.92
N ASP A 283 10.47 -8.12 63.41
CA ASP A 283 10.02 -8.02 64.80
C ASP A 283 11.08 -8.61 65.73
N MET A 284 11.66 -9.77 65.38
CA MET A 284 12.74 -10.39 66.15
C MET A 284 14.03 -9.55 66.12
N GLU A 285 14.37 -8.92 64.98
CA GLU A 285 15.49 -7.98 64.89
C GLU A 285 15.27 -6.75 65.79
N THR A 286 14.04 -6.25 65.86
CA THR A 286 13.67 -5.10 66.71
C THR A 286 13.80 -5.46 68.18
N GLN A 287 13.25 -6.61 68.57
CA GLN A 287 13.35 -7.14 69.94
C GLN A 287 14.82 -7.34 70.36
N PHE A 288 15.64 -7.89 69.46
CA PHE A 288 17.07 -8.06 69.70
C PHE A 288 17.79 -6.71 69.88
N HIS A 289 17.44 -5.70 69.08
CA HIS A 289 18.01 -4.36 69.18
C HIS A 289 17.63 -3.66 70.49
N GLU A 290 16.35 -3.75 70.88
CA GLU A 290 15.86 -3.22 72.16
C GLU A 290 16.58 -3.89 73.33
N TYR A 291 16.71 -5.21 73.31
CA TYR A 291 17.43 -5.98 74.32
C TYR A 291 18.91 -5.56 74.43
N ILE A 292 19.63 -5.45 73.32
CA ILE A 292 21.03 -4.99 73.32
C ILE A 292 21.16 -3.54 73.83
N SER A 293 20.23 -2.67 73.45
CA SER A 293 20.26 -1.25 73.84
C SER A 293 20.08 -1.05 75.35
N ALA A 294 19.34 -1.95 76.01
CA ALA A 294 19.05 -1.90 77.44
C ALA A 294 20.22 -2.35 78.34
N TYR A 295 21.16 -3.17 77.83
CA TYR A 295 22.15 -3.87 78.67
C TYR A 295 23.63 -3.59 78.37
N THR A 296 23.97 -2.75 77.39
CA THR A 296 25.38 -2.54 76.98
C THR A 296 25.94 -1.13 77.29
N THR A 297 27.19 -1.07 77.76
CA THR A 297 27.99 0.15 78.01
C THR A 297 28.26 0.94 76.70
N SER A 298 28.47 2.26 76.79
CA SER A 298 28.55 3.20 75.64
C SER A 298 29.44 2.78 74.47
N ALA A 299 30.49 1.98 74.69
CA ALA A 299 31.38 1.51 73.64
C ALA A 299 30.73 0.48 72.68
N ALA A 300 29.87 -0.41 73.18
CA ALA A 300 29.15 -1.35 72.32
C ALA A 300 28.06 -0.62 71.51
N GLN A 301 27.37 0.34 72.13
CA GLN A 301 26.37 1.18 71.45
C GLN A 301 26.96 1.97 70.27
N GLU A 302 28.18 2.51 70.42
CA GLU A 302 28.84 3.28 69.36
C GLU A 302 29.25 2.39 68.17
N PHE A 303 29.67 1.15 68.42
CA PHE A 303 29.95 0.17 67.37
C PHE A 303 28.67 -0.32 66.66
N PHE A 304 27.60 -0.62 67.40
CA PHE A 304 26.30 -0.95 66.79
C PHE A 304 25.76 0.18 65.92
N ARG A 305 25.98 1.44 66.34
CA ARG A 305 25.61 2.63 65.55
C ARG A 305 26.45 2.75 64.28
N SER A 306 27.76 2.50 64.36
CA SER A 306 28.65 2.46 63.20
C SER A 306 28.26 1.35 62.22
N MET A 307 27.94 0.15 62.72
CA MET A 307 27.47 -0.96 61.91
C MET A 307 26.12 -0.65 61.25
N ALA A 308 25.16 -0.08 61.98
CA ALA A 308 23.87 0.34 61.43
C ALA A 308 24.03 1.38 60.31
N SER A 309 24.94 2.34 60.48
CA SER A 309 25.28 3.33 59.45
C SER A 309 25.87 2.69 58.19
N ALA A 310 26.77 1.71 58.34
CA ALA A 310 27.37 1.01 57.19
C ALA A 310 26.33 0.16 56.43
N ILE A 311 25.34 -0.38 57.13
CA ILE A 311 24.24 -1.13 56.53
C ILE A 311 23.24 -0.19 55.83
N GLU A 312 22.92 0.95 56.42
CA GLU A 312 22.09 1.98 55.78
C GLU A 312 22.73 2.45 54.45
N GLU A 313 24.05 2.68 54.44
CA GLU A 313 24.79 3.07 53.23
C GLU A 313 24.73 1.98 52.13
N GLN A 314 24.88 0.70 52.50
CA GLN A 314 24.72 -0.41 51.55
C GLN A 314 23.27 -0.60 51.07
N THR A 315 22.28 -0.32 51.94
CA THR A 315 20.85 -0.43 51.61
C THR A 315 20.42 0.67 50.64
N ASP A 316 20.95 1.90 50.81
CA ASP A 316 20.73 3.00 49.86
C ASP A 316 21.32 2.70 48.48
N LEU A 317 22.47 2.02 48.43
CA LEU A 317 23.05 1.57 47.17
C LEU A 317 22.11 0.57 46.45
N LEU A 318 21.51 -0.38 47.18
CA LEU A 318 20.54 -1.33 46.63
C LEU A 318 19.23 -0.65 46.20
N ARG A 319 18.75 0.36 46.93
CA ARG A 319 17.57 1.16 46.56
C ARG A 319 17.81 1.94 45.26
N HIS A 320 18.96 2.58 45.12
CA HIS A 320 19.35 3.27 43.89
C HIS A 320 19.44 2.32 42.68
N ILE A 321 19.87 1.08 42.90
CA ILE A 321 19.87 0.05 41.85
C ILE A 321 18.44 -0.33 41.43
N GLY A 322 17.51 -0.46 42.39
CA GLY A 322 16.09 -0.70 42.14
C GLY A 322 15.43 0.42 41.32
N GLU A 323 15.58 1.66 41.76
CA GLU A 323 15.03 2.84 41.08
C GLU A 323 15.60 3.03 39.67
N SER A 324 16.90 2.73 39.47
CA SER A 324 17.54 2.74 38.15
C SER A 324 16.94 1.69 37.20
N THR A 325 16.61 0.52 37.74
CA THR A 325 16.00 -0.58 36.97
C THR A 325 14.58 -0.22 36.53
N ASP A 326 13.77 0.33 37.43
CA ASP A 326 12.41 0.75 37.12
C ASP A 326 12.40 1.87 36.08
N ARG A 327 13.30 2.85 36.20
CA ARG A 327 13.48 3.91 35.19
C ARG A 327 13.87 3.36 33.82
N GLN A 328 14.74 2.34 33.75
CA GLN A 328 15.10 1.72 32.48
C GLN A 328 13.92 0.97 31.83
N THR A 329 13.06 0.32 32.62
CA THR A 329 11.87 -0.36 32.08
C THR A 329 10.83 0.61 31.53
N THR A 330 10.56 1.72 32.23
CA THR A 330 9.66 2.78 31.74
C THR A 330 10.21 3.43 30.47
N LEU A 331 11.51 3.72 30.44
CA LEU A 331 12.16 4.32 29.26
C LEU A 331 12.13 3.37 28.05
N LEU A 332 12.21 2.05 28.24
CA LEU A 332 12.02 1.05 27.19
C LEU A 332 10.57 0.98 26.68
N GLU A 333 9.57 1.11 27.55
CA GLU A 333 8.16 1.16 27.13
C GLU A 333 7.84 2.43 26.33
N ASP A 334 8.38 3.57 26.77
CA ASP A 334 8.23 4.83 26.05
C ASP A 334 8.97 4.80 24.70
N GLN A 335 10.15 4.17 24.63
CA GLN A 335 10.84 3.91 23.36
C GLN A 335 10.03 2.99 22.44
N LYS A 336 9.37 1.95 22.95
CA LYS A 336 8.49 1.08 22.14
C LYS A 336 7.28 1.83 21.61
N LYS A 337 6.62 2.66 22.43
CA LYS A 337 5.50 3.50 22.00
C LYS A 337 5.95 4.51 20.94
N ALA A 338 7.08 5.17 21.16
CA ALA A 338 7.66 6.10 20.19
C ALA A 338 8.04 5.41 18.87
N ALA A 339 8.60 4.20 18.92
CA ALA A 339 8.91 3.40 17.73
C ALA A 339 7.66 3.01 16.95
N ALA A 340 6.59 2.58 17.64
CA ALA A 340 5.31 2.24 17.01
C ALA A 340 4.64 3.45 16.34
N VAL A 341 4.69 4.63 16.98
CA VAL A 341 4.20 5.90 16.39
C VAL A 341 5.00 6.25 15.15
N LYS A 342 6.33 6.25 15.23
CA LYS A 342 7.23 6.53 14.10
C LYS A 342 7.02 5.54 12.95
N GLN A 343 6.79 4.27 13.25
CA GLN A 343 6.56 3.23 12.26
C GLN A 343 5.19 3.41 11.56
N LYS A 344 4.15 3.81 12.30
CA LYS A 344 2.86 4.22 11.72
C LYS A 344 3.01 5.43 10.81
N GLU A 345 3.77 6.45 11.21
CA GLU A 345 4.07 7.60 10.37
C GLU A 345 4.79 7.20 9.07
N ASN A 346 5.77 6.28 9.16
CA ASN A 346 6.46 5.76 7.98
C ASN A 346 5.51 5.04 7.01
N LEU A 347 4.61 4.18 7.52
CA LEU A 347 3.60 3.50 6.68
C LEU A 347 2.60 4.50 6.08
N MET A 348 2.17 5.50 6.84
CA MET A 348 1.33 6.57 6.33
C MET A 348 2.01 7.33 5.19
N MET A 349 3.30 7.68 5.36
CA MET A 349 4.06 8.38 4.32
C MET A 349 4.30 7.49 3.09
N LYS A 350 4.49 6.18 3.26
CA LYS A 350 4.65 5.21 2.16
C LYS A 350 3.41 5.16 1.25
N TYR A 351 2.21 5.23 1.82
CA TYR A 351 0.95 5.10 1.08
C TYR A 351 0.23 6.42 0.84
N LYS A 352 0.79 7.54 1.31
CA LYS A 352 0.27 8.88 1.01
C LYS A 352 0.24 9.08 -0.52
N PRO A 353 -0.90 9.49 -1.11
CA PRO A 353 -0.97 9.81 -2.53
C PRO A 353 0.11 10.80 -2.96
N ASP A 354 0.70 10.58 -4.14
CA ASP A 354 1.75 11.41 -4.70
C ASP A 354 1.21 12.84 -4.99
N PRO A 355 1.74 13.88 -4.33
CA PRO A 355 1.24 15.25 -4.46
C PRO A 355 1.41 15.83 -5.88
N SER A 356 2.34 15.30 -6.69
CA SER A 356 2.53 15.71 -8.09
C SER A 356 1.40 15.23 -9.01
N ARG A 357 0.71 14.15 -8.63
CA ARG A 357 -0.36 13.51 -9.39
C ARG A 357 -1.74 13.68 -8.77
N PHE A 358 -1.81 13.87 -7.45
CA PHE A 358 -3.03 14.06 -6.68
C PHE A 358 -2.70 14.85 -5.39
N SER A 359 -3.06 16.12 -5.36
CA SER A 359 -2.92 16.95 -4.16
C SER A 359 -4.09 16.71 -3.21
N LEU A 360 -3.78 16.26 -1.98
CA LEU A 360 -4.77 16.11 -0.91
C LEU A 360 -5.40 17.44 -0.52
N GLU A 361 -4.66 18.54 -0.55
CA GLU A 361 -5.18 19.89 -0.22
C GLU A 361 -6.22 20.34 -1.24
N ILE A 362 -5.91 20.24 -2.54
CA ILE A 362 -6.86 20.59 -3.62
C ILE A 362 -8.09 19.66 -3.58
N TYR A 363 -7.89 18.39 -3.25
CA TYR A 363 -8.97 17.44 -3.10
C TYR A 363 -9.88 17.78 -1.91
N GLU A 364 -9.31 18.12 -0.75
CA GLU A 364 -10.05 18.53 0.44
C GLU A 364 -10.79 19.85 0.20
N ASP A 365 -10.19 20.80 -0.53
CA ASP A 365 -10.86 22.03 -0.98
C ASP A 365 -12.03 21.72 -1.91
N TYR A 366 -11.87 20.83 -2.88
CA TYR A 366 -12.95 20.41 -3.77
C TYR A 366 -14.10 19.76 -2.98
N VAL A 367 -13.81 18.79 -2.12
CA VAL A 367 -14.83 18.15 -1.27
C VAL A 367 -15.45 19.19 -0.33
N GLY A 368 -14.68 20.17 0.15
CA GLY A 368 -15.14 21.31 0.94
C GLY A 368 -16.13 22.19 0.18
N GLN A 369 -15.86 22.49 -1.09
CA GLN A 369 -16.67 23.29 -2.00
C GLN A 369 -17.96 22.61 -2.46
N LEU A 370 -18.05 21.27 -2.40
CA LEU A 370 -19.31 20.57 -2.65
C LEU A 370 -20.42 21.16 -1.77
N ALA A 371 -21.56 21.48 -2.39
CA ALA A 371 -22.69 22.05 -1.68
C ALA A 371 -23.04 21.18 -0.47
N ARG A 372 -23.25 21.82 0.69
CA ARG A 372 -23.78 21.11 1.87
C ARG A 372 -25.27 20.85 1.67
N PRO A 373 -25.79 19.70 2.13
CA PRO A 373 -27.22 19.49 2.19
C PRO A 373 -27.84 20.61 3.03
N TYR A 374 -28.93 21.17 2.55
CA TYR A 374 -29.68 22.14 3.33
C TYR A 374 -30.34 21.46 4.52
N ASN A 375 -30.51 22.21 5.63
CA ASN A 375 -31.09 21.69 6.87
C ASN A 375 -32.44 21.00 6.61
N GLY A 376 -32.49 19.69 6.81
CA GLY A 376 -33.69 18.87 6.61
C GLY A 376 -33.70 18.02 5.33
N THR A 377 -32.78 18.26 4.39
CA THR A 377 -32.59 17.48 3.15
C THR A 377 -31.61 16.32 3.34
N GLY A 378 -31.73 15.26 2.54
CA GLY A 378 -30.88 14.06 2.57
C GLY A 378 -31.23 13.04 3.67
N LYS A 379 -32.17 13.37 4.57
CA LYS A 379 -32.61 12.49 5.68
C LYS A 379 -33.36 11.25 5.22
N GLY A 380 -34.08 11.37 4.10
CA GLY A 380 -34.92 10.28 3.60
C GLY A 380 -34.16 8.99 3.29
N VAL A 381 -32.94 9.10 2.76
CA VAL A 381 -32.12 7.93 2.44
C VAL A 381 -31.64 7.22 3.71
N LEU A 382 -31.40 7.96 4.80
CA LEU A 382 -31.03 7.39 6.10
C LEU A 382 -32.18 6.55 6.70
N GLU A 383 -33.42 6.93 6.43
CA GLU A 383 -34.64 6.28 6.94
C GLU A 383 -35.12 5.13 6.04
N HIS A 384 -34.54 4.98 4.84
CA HIS A 384 -34.93 3.95 3.89
C HIS A 384 -34.59 2.54 4.39
N GLU A 385 -35.48 1.57 4.14
CA GLU A 385 -35.36 0.20 4.66
C GLU A 385 -34.07 -0.48 4.19
N ARG A 386 -33.74 -0.39 2.88
CA ARG A 386 -32.49 -0.97 2.34
C ARG A 386 -31.23 -0.36 2.93
N PHE A 387 -31.24 0.96 3.18
CA PHE A 387 -30.09 1.62 3.78
C PHE A 387 -29.95 1.21 5.26
N SER A 388 -31.07 1.17 6.00
CA SER A 388 -31.12 0.70 7.39
C SER A 388 -30.69 -0.76 7.52
N ALA A 389 -31.14 -1.62 6.61
CA ALA A 389 -30.76 -3.02 6.51
C ALA A 389 -29.26 -3.17 6.18
N TRP A 390 -28.73 -2.39 5.24
CA TRP A 390 -27.31 -2.39 4.95
C TRP A 390 -26.47 -1.88 6.12
N VAL A 391 -26.90 -0.85 6.87
CA VAL A 391 -26.17 -0.35 8.06
C VAL A 391 -26.18 -1.38 9.20
N SER A 392 -27.29 -2.08 9.41
CA SER A 392 -27.48 -3.01 10.52
C SER A 392 -27.07 -4.46 10.24
N GLY A 393 -27.18 -4.94 9.00
CA GLY A 393 -26.94 -6.33 8.58
C GLY A 393 -25.50 -6.67 8.21
N ASP A 394 -25.29 -7.87 7.67
CA ASP A 394 -23.98 -8.40 7.23
C ASP A 394 -23.69 -8.15 5.73
N GLU A 395 -24.54 -7.38 5.05
CA GLU A 395 -24.32 -6.99 3.66
C GLU A 395 -23.10 -6.05 3.53
N GLY A 396 -22.25 -6.35 2.55
CA GLY A 396 -20.95 -5.68 2.40
C GLY A 396 -20.98 -4.49 1.45
N ILE A 397 -21.95 -4.38 0.53
CA ILE A 397 -21.99 -3.34 -0.51
C ILE A 397 -23.41 -2.81 -0.64
N LEU A 398 -23.56 -1.48 -0.80
CA LEU A 398 -24.79 -0.81 -1.21
C LEU A 398 -24.47 0.13 -2.37
N VAL A 399 -25.21 0.02 -3.47
CA VAL A 399 -25.04 0.88 -4.65
C VAL A 399 -26.21 1.84 -4.75
N LEU A 400 -25.95 3.14 -4.64
CA LEU A 400 -26.91 4.21 -4.88
C LEU A 400 -26.79 4.66 -6.34
N ALA A 401 -27.74 4.24 -7.17
CA ALA A 401 -27.84 4.74 -8.53
C ALA A 401 -28.86 5.88 -8.58
N ALA A 402 -28.48 6.98 -9.21
CA ALA A 402 -29.43 8.03 -9.56
C ALA A 402 -28.95 8.78 -10.80
N HIS A 403 -29.85 9.41 -11.54
CA HIS A 403 -29.55 10.21 -12.71
C HIS A 403 -28.67 11.44 -12.36
N PRO A 404 -27.94 12.01 -13.34
CA PRO A 404 -27.17 13.24 -13.12
C PRO A 404 -28.07 14.37 -12.60
N GLY A 405 -27.54 15.19 -11.70
CA GLY A 405 -28.31 16.28 -11.09
C GLY A 405 -29.18 15.88 -9.90
N THR A 406 -29.38 14.59 -9.56
CA THR A 406 -30.19 14.18 -8.39
C THR A 406 -29.51 14.42 -7.02
N GLY A 407 -28.32 15.04 -6.99
CA GLY A 407 -27.63 15.41 -5.74
C GLY A 407 -26.81 14.29 -5.07
N LYS A 408 -26.42 13.24 -5.80
CA LYS A 408 -25.66 12.08 -5.27
C LYS A 408 -24.41 12.47 -4.49
N SER A 409 -23.54 13.33 -5.02
CA SER A 409 -22.31 13.75 -4.33
C SER A 409 -22.58 14.57 -3.07
N VAL A 410 -23.65 15.37 -3.08
CA VAL A 410 -24.11 16.11 -1.89
C VAL A 410 -24.60 15.12 -0.82
N LEU A 411 -25.34 14.09 -1.22
CA LEU A 411 -25.78 13.01 -0.35
C LEU A 411 -24.60 12.18 0.17
N ALA A 412 -23.63 11.78 -0.67
CA ALA A 412 -22.47 11.02 -0.24
C ALA A 412 -21.65 11.78 0.82
N LYS A 413 -21.45 13.09 0.60
CA LYS A 413 -20.80 13.98 1.59
C LYS A 413 -21.57 14.02 2.91
N TYR A 414 -22.90 14.18 2.85
CA TYR A 414 -23.76 14.13 4.04
C TYR A 414 -23.62 12.83 4.83
N LEU A 415 -23.64 11.70 4.12
CA LEU A 415 -23.54 10.38 4.73
C LEU A 415 -22.18 10.17 5.39
N VAL A 416 -21.09 10.61 4.76
CA VAL A 416 -19.74 10.59 5.36
C VAL A 416 -19.72 11.37 6.67
N GLU A 417 -20.24 12.59 6.68
CA GLU A 417 -20.28 13.44 7.89
C GLU A 417 -21.12 12.79 8.99
N LYS A 418 -22.33 12.30 8.68
CA LYS A 418 -23.25 11.69 9.65
C LYS A 418 -22.77 10.34 10.20
N MET A 419 -22.21 9.48 9.36
CA MET A 419 -21.67 8.19 9.82
C MET A 419 -20.43 8.37 10.68
N SER A 420 -19.65 9.44 10.46
CA SER A 420 -18.47 9.76 11.26
C SER A 420 -18.81 10.22 12.69
N GLU A 421 -20.02 10.78 12.90
CA GLU A 421 -20.51 11.15 14.24
C GLU A 421 -20.85 9.91 15.11
N SER A 422 -21.03 8.73 14.51
CA SER A 422 -21.42 7.49 15.20
C SER A 422 -20.20 6.71 15.69
N SER A 423 -19.92 6.72 17.00
CA SER A 423 -18.89 5.86 17.61
C SER A 423 -19.42 4.42 17.77
N PRO A 424 -18.69 3.35 17.37
CA PRO A 424 -17.30 3.27 16.90
C PRO A 424 -17.18 2.91 15.40
N ILE A 425 -17.30 3.89 14.50
CA ILE A 425 -17.13 3.70 13.04
C ILE A 425 -15.93 4.50 12.52
N THR A 426 -15.17 3.93 11.58
CA THR A 426 -14.19 4.65 10.75
C THR A 426 -14.75 4.75 9.35
N VAL A 427 -14.85 5.97 8.82
CA VAL A 427 -15.29 6.22 7.44
C VAL A 427 -14.07 6.64 6.61
N CYS A 428 -13.82 5.97 5.50
CA CYS A 428 -12.87 6.38 4.49
C CYS A 428 -13.65 6.72 3.22
N SER A 429 -13.39 7.89 2.63
CA SER A 429 -14.20 8.36 1.50
C SER A 429 -13.33 8.80 0.33
N PHE A 430 -13.74 8.46 -0.90
CA PHE A 430 -13.15 8.98 -2.11
C PHE A 430 -14.24 9.52 -3.03
N PHE A 431 -13.98 10.68 -3.65
CA PHE A 431 -14.91 11.35 -4.55
C PHE A 431 -14.21 11.42 -5.90
N PHE A 432 -14.62 10.56 -6.83
CA PHE A 432 -14.07 10.58 -8.18
C PHE A 432 -14.41 11.91 -8.85
N LYS A 433 -13.44 12.41 -9.60
CA LYS A 433 -13.61 13.55 -10.48
C LYS A 433 -12.60 13.46 -11.59
N ASP A 434 -13.08 13.42 -12.83
CA ASP A 434 -12.28 13.59 -14.02
C ASP A 434 -11.95 15.08 -14.17
N ASN A 435 -10.68 15.44 -13.96
CA ASN A 435 -10.18 16.82 -13.95
C ASN A 435 -9.02 17.03 -14.95
N ASN A 436 -9.00 16.24 -16.04
CA ASN A 436 -8.12 16.25 -17.20
C ASN A 436 -6.60 16.34 -16.99
N ASN A 437 -6.08 16.44 -15.77
CA ASN A 437 -4.64 16.58 -15.50
C ASN A 437 -4.21 16.30 -14.03
N LYS A 438 -5.10 15.80 -13.15
CA LYS A 438 -4.82 15.68 -11.68
C LYS A 438 -5.14 14.32 -11.05
N GLY A 439 -5.18 13.23 -11.83
CA GLY A 439 -5.19 11.84 -11.33
C GLY A 439 -6.38 11.38 -10.48
N GLN A 440 -7.31 12.26 -10.08
CA GLN A 440 -8.46 11.99 -9.20
C GLN A 440 -9.50 11.03 -9.83
N ASN A 441 -9.47 10.79 -11.14
CA ASN A 441 -10.26 9.76 -11.83
C ASN A 441 -9.65 8.35 -11.75
N LYS A 442 -8.39 8.20 -11.31
CA LYS A 442 -7.67 6.92 -11.35
C LYS A 442 -7.97 6.04 -10.13
N PRO A 443 -8.37 4.76 -10.30
CA PRO A 443 -8.61 3.82 -9.19
C PRO A 443 -7.45 3.71 -8.21
N ARG A 444 -6.21 3.69 -8.71
CA ARG A 444 -5.01 3.61 -7.87
C ARG A 444 -4.96 4.73 -6.82
N VAL A 445 -5.30 5.96 -7.21
CA VAL A 445 -5.29 7.11 -6.30
C VAL A 445 -6.35 6.96 -5.22
N ALA A 446 -7.55 6.48 -5.61
CA ALA A 446 -8.62 6.16 -4.65
C ALA A 446 -8.18 5.10 -3.64
N LEU A 447 -7.62 3.99 -4.11
CA LEU A 447 -7.14 2.88 -3.29
C LEU A 447 -5.99 3.30 -2.35
N SER A 448 -5.04 4.10 -2.83
CA SER A 448 -3.97 4.67 -2.01
C SER A 448 -4.50 5.60 -0.92
N LYS A 449 -5.44 6.50 -1.25
CA LYS A 449 -6.05 7.39 -0.26
C LYS A 449 -6.83 6.61 0.80
N ILE A 450 -7.63 5.63 0.39
CA ILE A 450 -8.40 4.77 1.30
C ILE A 450 -7.46 4.06 2.27
N LEU A 451 -6.36 3.48 1.77
CA LEU A 451 -5.39 2.78 2.60
C LEU A 451 -4.64 3.75 3.54
N TYR A 452 -4.27 4.93 3.05
CA TYR A 452 -3.68 6.00 3.86
C TYR A 452 -4.60 6.40 5.02
N GLU A 453 -5.90 6.61 4.77
CA GLU A 453 -6.89 6.96 5.80
C GLU A 453 -7.15 5.80 6.76
N ALA A 454 -7.21 4.57 6.27
CA ALA A 454 -7.40 3.38 7.09
C ALA A 454 -6.24 3.20 8.07
N ILE A 455 -4.99 3.36 7.62
CA ILE A 455 -3.78 3.29 8.46
C ILE A 455 -3.73 4.48 9.43
N LYS A 456 -4.04 5.70 8.97
CA LYS A 456 -4.11 6.91 9.81
C LYS A 456 -5.04 6.70 11.01
N ASN A 457 -6.19 6.08 10.78
CA ASN A 457 -7.20 5.82 11.80
C ASN A 457 -6.99 4.50 12.58
N CYS A 458 -5.91 3.75 12.31
CA CYS A 458 -5.58 2.53 13.04
C CYS A 458 -4.93 2.84 14.40
N ASN A 459 -5.44 2.25 15.48
CA ASN A 459 -4.96 2.51 16.84
C ASN A 459 -3.69 1.71 17.20
N GLN A 460 -3.52 0.49 16.67
CA GLN A 460 -2.37 -0.38 16.90
C GLN A 460 -1.99 -1.14 15.62
N LEU A 461 -0.71 -1.06 15.23
CA LEU A 461 -0.17 -1.87 14.15
C LEU A 461 0.11 -3.28 14.67
N THR A 462 -0.52 -4.29 14.08
CA THR A 462 -0.20 -5.69 14.36
C THR A 462 0.92 -6.16 13.45
N ALA A 463 1.68 -7.18 13.87
CA ALA A 463 2.72 -7.79 13.04
C ALA A 463 2.19 -8.27 11.67
N ALA A 464 0.92 -8.65 11.59
CA ALA A 464 0.26 -9.03 10.34
C ALA A 464 0.05 -7.85 9.38
N VAL A 465 -0.30 -6.66 9.90
CA VAL A 465 -0.39 -5.43 9.10
C VAL A 465 0.99 -5.03 8.60
N GLU A 466 2.02 -5.14 9.44
CA GLU A 466 3.40 -4.80 9.07
C GLU A 466 3.97 -5.72 7.99
N ASP A 467 3.84 -7.04 8.15
CA ASP A 467 4.33 -8.01 7.16
C ASP A 467 3.68 -7.79 5.79
N LYS A 468 2.35 -7.59 5.76
CA LYS A 468 1.62 -7.32 4.51
C LYS A 468 1.98 -5.95 3.92
N ALA A 469 2.17 -4.93 4.76
CA ALA A 469 2.60 -3.61 4.29
C ALA A 469 4.03 -3.62 3.74
N ASN A 470 4.93 -4.43 4.29
CA ASN A 470 6.28 -4.58 3.76
C ASN A 470 6.29 -5.27 2.38
N ARG A 471 5.34 -6.18 2.14
CA ARG A 471 5.20 -6.88 0.86
C ARG A 471 4.51 -6.06 -0.22
N LEU A 472 3.68 -5.08 0.14
CA LEU A 472 2.99 -4.22 -0.80
C LEU A 472 3.82 -2.97 -1.09
N ASP A 473 4.30 -2.83 -2.32
CA ASP A 473 4.89 -1.58 -2.78
C ASP A 473 3.78 -0.57 -3.21
N SER A 474 4.03 0.73 -3.05
CA SER A 474 3.07 1.79 -3.38
C SER A 474 2.77 1.88 -4.89
N HIS A 475 3.62 1.29 -5.74
CA HIS A 475 3.38 1.16 -7.17
C HIS A 475 2.54 -0.06 -7.57
N GLU A 476 2.39 -1.04 -6.67
CA GLU A 476 1.55 -2.24 -6.85
C GLU A 476 0.11 -2.04 -6.34
N ILE A 477 -0.25 -0.80 -5.99
CA ILE A 477 -1.62 -0.44 -5.62
C ILE A 477 -2.46 -0.32 -6.89
N HIS A 478 -3.27 -1.33 -7.16
CA HIS A 478 -4.22 -1.37 -8.26
C HIS A 478 -5.36 -2.36 -7.94
N PRO A 479 -6.50 -2.31 -8.65
CA PRO A 479 -7.68 -3.13 -8.33
C PRO A 479 -7.42 -4.64 -8.16
N HIS A 480 -6.60 -5.26 -9.02
CA HIS A 480 -6.32 -6.70 -8.95
C HIS A 480 -5.26 -7.10 -7.91
N SER A 481 -4.75 -6.17 -7.10
CA SER A 481 -3.66 -6.45 -6.16
C SER A 481 -4.17 -7.24 -4.96
N ARG A 482 -3.88 -8.55 -4.92
CA ARG A 482 -4.28 -9.41 -3.81
C ARG A 482 -3.67 -8.94 -2.49
N VAL A 483 -2.41 -8.52 -2.54
CA VAL A 483 -1.66 -8.03 -1.37
C VAL A 483 -2.28 -6.75 -0.80
N TYR A 484 -2.82 -5.87 -1.65
CA TYR A 484 -3.57 -4.69 -1.20
C TYR A 484 -4.82 -5.08 -0.40
N TRP A 485 -5.66 -5.96 -0.96
CA TRP A 485 -6.89 -6.37 -0.29
C TRP A 485 -6.62 -7.17 1.00
N ASP A 486 -5.57 -7.99 1.02
CA ASP A 486 -5.11 -8.71 2.21
C ASP A 486 -4.64 -7.74 3.32
N LEU A 487 -3.97 -6.64 2.93
CA LEU A 487 -3.54 -5.60 3.86
C LEU A 487 -4.73 -4.82 4.40
N LEU A 488 -5.65 -4.39 3.53
CA LEU A 488 -6.86 -3.68 3.94
C LEU A 488 -7.70 -4.52 4.93
N ASP A 489 -7.86 -5.81 4.64
CA ASP A 489 -8.51 -6.76 5.54
C ASP A 489 -7.77 -6.92 6.88
N ALA A 490 -6.44 -6.99 6.88
CA ALA A 490 -5.64 -7.04 8.11
C ALA A 490 -5.82 -5.82 9.01
N VAL A 491 -5.94 -4.62 8.41
CA VAL A 491 -6.19 -3.36 9.14
C VAL A 491 -7.55 -3.39 9.84
N THR A 492 -8.54 -4.10 9.29
CA THR A 492 -9.84 -4.27 9.96
C THR A 492 -9.79 -5.21 11.15
N HIS A 493 -8.98 -6.27 11.06
CA HIS A 493 -8.80 -7.23 12.16
C HIS A 493 -8.00 -6.66 13.33
N SER A 494 -7.13 -5.68 13.10
CA SER A 494 -6.42 -4.95 14.17
C SER A 494 -7.30 -3.96 14.94
N THR A 495 -8.56 -3.74 14.51
CA THR A 495 -9.52 -2.85 15.16
C THR A 495 -10.85 -3.55 15.47
N PRO A 496 -10.86 -4.61 16.30
CA PRO A 496 -12.04 -5.48 16.49
C PRO A 496 -13.29 -4.76 17.05
N SER A 497 -13.11 -3.58 17.65
CA SER A 497 -14.18 -2.74 18.21
C SER A 497 -14.73 -1.68 17.24
N ARG A 498 -14.16 -1.51 16.04
CA ARG A 498 -14.49 -0.41 15.11
C ARG A 498 -14.85 -0.95 13.71
N ARG A 499 -16.01 -0.57 13.16
CA ARG A 499 -16.40 -0.96 11.79
C ARG A 499 -15.78 0.01 10.77
N LEU A 500 -15.28 -0.50 9.64
CA LEU A 500 -14.74 0.31 8.54
C LEU A 500 -15.79 0.46 7.43
N ILE A 501 -16.15 1.70 7.08
CA ILE A 501 -17.06 2.03 5.99
C ILE A 501 -16.28 2.75 4.89
N LEU A 502 -16.39 2.28 3.66
CA LEU A 502 -15.82 2.90 2.47
C LEU A 502 -16.93 3.60 1.69
N VAL A 503 -16.80 4.90 1.45
CA VAL A 503 -17.72 5.68 0.61
C VAL A 503 -17.00 6.07 -0.67
N ILE A 504 -17.49 5.59 -1.81
CA ILE A 504 -16.91 5.88 -3.12
C ILE A 504 -17.98 6.60 -3.95
N ASP A 505 -17.80 7.90 -4.12
CA ASP A 505 -18.73 8.76 -4.85
C ASP A 505 -18.35 8.91 -6.32
N ALA A 506 -19.36 9.05 -7.18
CA ALA A 506 -19.26 9.31 -8.61
C ALA A 506 -18.43 8.26 -9.36
N LEU A 507 -18.69 6.97 -9.12
CA LEU A 507 -17.94 5.87 -9.74
C LEU A 507 -18.01 5.87 -11.27
N ASP A 508 -19.01 6.53 -11.86
CA ASP A 508 -19.10 6.77 -13.30
C ASP A 508 -17.99 7.71 -13.83
N GLU A 509 -17.43 8.60 -12.99
CA GLU A 509 -16.31 9.50 -13.30
C GLU A 509 -14.93 8.84 -13.06
N CYS A 510 -14.92 7.56 -12.71
CA CYS A 510 -13.71 6.75 -12.69
C CYS A 510 -13.26 6.45 -14.13
N ASP A 511 -11.95 6.51 -14.35
CA ASP A 511 -11.28 6.17 -15.60
C ASP A 511 -11.90 4.95 -16.31
N SER A 512 -12.39 5.16 -17.53
CA SER A 512 -13.26 4.21 -18.23
C SER A 512 -12.58 2.86 -18.50
N GLU A 513 -11.28 2.86 -18.78
CA GLU A 513 -10.48 1.65 -19.01
C GLU A 513 -10.31 0.81 -17.73
N GLN A 514 -10.04 1.47 -16.60
CA GLN A 514 -9.73 0.77 -15.34
C GLN A 514 -10.96 0.56 -14.44
N ARG A 515 -12.09 1.22 -14.71
CA ARG A 515 -13.32 1.11 -13.92
C ARG A 515 -13.84 -0.32 -13.82
N ARG A 516 -13.75 -1.10 -14.91
CA ARG A 516 -14.20 -2.51 -14.91
C ARG A 516 -13.40 -3.37 -13.92
N ALA A 517 -12.09 -3.17 -13.87
CA ALA A 517 -11.21 -3.86 -12.93
C ALA A 517 -11.53 -3.51 -11.47
N LEU A 518 -11.84 -2.24 -11.19
CA LEU A 518 -12.26 -1.80 -9.85
C LEU A 518 -13.59 -2.43 -9.43
N LEU A 519 -14.60 -2.45 -10.31
CA LEU A 519 -15.89 -3.07 -10.04
C LEU A 519 -15.77 -4.58 -9.74
N GLN A 520 -14.96 -5.30 -10.55
CA GLN A 520 -14.67 -6.71 -10.33
C GLN A 520 -13.98 -6.95 -8.98
N ALA A 521 -12.95 -6.17 -8.66
CA ALA A 521 -12.24 -6.29 -7.39
C ALA A 521 -13.15 -6.05 -6.17
N LEU A 522 -14.05 -5.07 -6.23
CA LEU A 522 -15.03 -4.80 -5.17
C LEU A 522 -16.02 -5.96 -4.98
N ARG A 523 -16.50 -6.55 -6.09
CA ARG A 523 -17.37 -7.73 -6.05
C ARG A 523 -16.64 -8.95 -5.48
N ASP A 524 -15.43 -9.22 -5.97
CA ASP A 524 -14.63 -10.38 -5.59
C ASP A 524 -14.13 -10.29 -4.15
N TYR A 525 -13.91 -9.09 -3.62
CA TYR A 525 -13.55 -8.87 -2.22
C TYR A 525 -14.53 -9.60 -1.28
N ARG A 526 -15.84 -9.50 -1.51
CA ARG A 526 -16.82 -10.18 -0.64
C ARG A 526 -16.76 -11.70 -0.76
N LEU A 527 -16.54 -12.22 -1.97
CA LEU A 527 -16.38 -13.66 -2.21
C LEU A 527 -15.13 -14.21 -1.52
N LEU A 528 -14.06 -13.43 -1.51
CA LEU A 528 -12.75 -13.83 -1.00
C LEU A 528 -12.59 -13.59 0.51
N TYR A 529 -13.35 -12.67 1.11
CA TYR A 529 -13.32 -12.32 2.54
C TYR A 529 -14.73 -12.28 3.15
N PRO A 530 -15.41 -13.44 3.29
CA PRO A 530 -16.78 -13.51 3.82
C PRO A 530 -16.91 -13.10 5.30
N THR A 531 -15.82 -13.15 6.07
CA THR A 531 -15.78 -12.74 7.49
C THR A 531 -15.41 -11.27 7.69
N SER A 532 -15.08 -10.54 6.61
CA SER A 532 -14.72 -9.13 6.68
C SER A 532 -15.89 -8.27 7.16
N LYS A 533 -15.58 -7.27 7.99
CA LYS A 533 -16.55 -6.29 8.52
C LYS A 533 -16.58 -4.98 7.73
N ILE A 534 -15.94 -4.93 6.55
CA ILE A 534 -15.95 -3.75 5.68
C ILE A 534 -17.34 -3.60 5.06
N LYS A 535 -17.88 -2.38 5.12
CA LYS A 535 -19.07 -1.97 4.36
C LYS A 535 -18.70 -0.94 3.31
N ILE A 536 -19.28 -1.05 2.12
CA ILE A 536 -18.96 -0.21 0.97
C ILE A 536 -20.24 0.45 0.47
N LEU A 537 -20.22 1.77 0.35
CA LEU A 537 -21.27 2.57 -0.27
C LEU A 537 -20.73 3.14 -1.59
N LEU A 538 -21.38 2.81 -2.69
CA LEU A 538 -21.04 3.31 -4.02
C LEU A 538 -22.13 4.26 -4.51
N THR A 539 -21.77 5.40 -5.09
CA THR A 539 -22.71 6.21 -5.88
C THR A 539 -22.33 6.21 -7.35
N THR A 540 -23.33 6.15 -8.23
CA THR A 540 -23.10 6.14 -9.68
C THR A 540 -24.34 6.61 -10.46
N ARG A 541 -24.18 6.87 -11.76
CA ARG A 541 -25.28 6.94 -12.72
C ARG A 541 -25.85 5.53 -12.99
N PRO A 542 -27.13 5.40 -13.38
CA PRO A 542 -27.72 4.10 -13.69
C PRO A 542 -27.16 3.52 -15.00
N MET A 543 -25.94 2.99 -14.93
CA MET A 543 -25.26 2.36 -16.07
C MET A 543 -25.59 0.86 -16.12
N PRO A 544 -26.07 0.31 -17.25
CA PRO A 544 -26.53 -1.09 -17.33
C PRO A 544 -25.52 -2.11 -16.78
N ASN A 545 -24.24 -1.94 -17.11
CA ASN A 545 -23.15 -2.81 -16.67
C ASN A 545 -22.90 -2.80 -15.14
N ILE A 546 -23.22 -1.71 -14.44
CA ILE A 546 -23.11 -1.63 -12.98
C ILE A 546 -24.39 -2.14 -12.33
N LEU A 547 -25.56 -1.79 -12.89
CA LEU A 547 -26.86 -2.21 -12.39
C LEU A 547 -27.00 -3.74 -12.42
N GLU A 548 -26.62 -4.38 -13.53
CA GLU A 548 -26.62 -5.84 -13.68
C GLU A 548 -25.66 -6.51 -12.69
N MET A 549 -24.47 -5.93 -12.48
CA MET A 549 -23.44 -6.51 -11.62
C MET A 549 -23.83 -6.52 -10.13
N PHE A 550 -24.60 -5.51 -9.70
CA PHE A 550 -24.96 -5.30 -8.29
C PHE A 550 -26.47 -5.34 -8.03
N ALA A 551 -27.27 -5.99 -8.88
CA ALA A 551 -28.74 -5.99 -8.80
C ALA A 551 -29.30 -6.36 -7.41
N GLY A 552 -28.64 -7.27 -6.67
CA GLY A 552 -29.03 -7.67 -5.31
C GLY A 552 -28.75 -6.63 -4.21
N SER A 553 -27.92 -5.63 -4.48
CA SER A 553 -27.47 -4.61 -3.51
C SER A 553 -27.68 -3.18 -4.02
N LEU A 554 -28.49 -3.03 -5.06
CA LEU A 554 -28.77 -1.77 -5.75
C LEU A 554 -29.96 -1.07 -5.11
N LEU A 555 -29.85 0.23 -4.85
CA LEU A 555 -30.97 1.14 -4.60
C LEU A 555 -30.96 2.19 -5.72
N ASN A 556 -31.82 1.99 -6.72
CA ASN A 556 -32.05 3.00 -7.75
C ASN A 556 -33.03 4.04 -7.20
N MET A 557 -32.50 5.21 -6.88
CA MET A 557 -33.24 6.29 -6.22
C MET A 557 -34.33 6.88 -7.11
N ASP A 558 -34.19 6.78 -8.43
CA ASP A 558 -35.18 7.29 -9.38
C ASP A 558 -36.31 6.29 -9.62
N ASP A 559 -36.06 4.99 -9.52
CA ASP A 559 -37.09 3.97 -9.69
C ASP A 559 -37.85 3.70 -8.39
N ASP A 560 -37.20 3.87 -7.23
CA ASP A 560 -37.79 3.61 -5.93
C ASP A 560 -38.85 4.68 -5.57
N PRO A 561 -40.12 4.29 -5.31
CA PRO A 561 -41.20 5.24 -5.01
C PRO A 561 -40.97 6.04 -3.73
N VAL A 562 -40.33 5.44 -2.72
CA VAL A 562 -40.08 6.08 -1.42
C VAL A 562 -38.95 7.10 -1.58
N CYS A 563 -37.86 6.73 -2.24
CA CYS A 563 -36.78 7.66 -2.56
C CYS A 563 -37.27 8.84 -3.41
N ARG A 564 -38.10 8.60 -4.43
CA ARG A 564 -38.69 9.66 -5.26
C ARG A 564 -39.47 10.68 -4.44
N GLU A 565 -40.32 10.23 -3.52
CA GLU A 565 -41.10 11.15 -2.69
C GLU A 565 -40.21 11.98 -1.74
N LEU A 566 -39.14 11.38 -1.21
CA LEU A 566 -38.18 12.07 -0.35
C LEU A 566 -37.34 13.10 -1.13
N ILE A 567 -36.89 12.73 -2.33
CA ILE A 567 -36.18 13.64 -3.24
C ILE A 567 -37.07 14.81 -3.64
N ASN A 568 -38.35 14.55 -3.94
CA ASN A 568 -39.32 15.60 -4.23
C ASN A 568 -39.44 16.62 -3.09
N ARG A 569 -39.57 16.13 -1.84
CA ARG A 569 -39.63 17.00 -0.67
C ARG A 569 -38.37 17.86 -0.55
N ASP A 570 -37.20 17.28 -0.78
CA ASP A 570 -35.92 17.97 -0.69
C ASP A 570 -35.76 19.02 -1.79
N ILE A 571 -36.15 18.70 -3.03
CA ILE A 571 -36.15 19.63 -4.16
C ILE A 571 -37.04 20.85 -3.88
N ILE A 572 -38.23 20.65 -3.30
CA ILE A 572 -39.12 21.76 -2.91
C ILE A 572 -38.45 22.67 -1.87
N ALA A 573 -37.80 22.07 -0.87
CA ALA A 573 -37.08 22.83 0.15
C ALA A 573 -35.93 23.65 -0.45
N VAL A 574 -35.17 23.06 -1.38
CA VAL A 574 -34.07 23.75 -2.09
C VAL A 574 -34.60 24.85 -3.01
N SER A 575 -35.67 24.61 -3.75
CA SER A 575 -36.32 25.60 -4.61
C SER A 575 -36.78 26.83 -3.83
N LYS A 576 -37.38 26.63 -2.64
CA LYS A 576 -37.79 27.72 -1.75
C LYS A 576 -36.60 28.59 -1.34
N LEU A 577 -35.51 27.96 -0.91
CA LEU A 577 -34.33 28.70 -0.47
C LEU A 577 -33.64 29.43 -1.62
N ARG A 578 -33.53 28.79 -2.79
CA ARG A 578 -32.94 29.42 -3.98
C ARG A 578 -33.78 30.61 -4.44
N LEU A 579 -35.11 30.52 -4.33
CA LEU A 579 -36.03 31.63 -4.58
C LEU A 579 -35.82 32.79 -3.59
N GLU A 580 -35.62 32.48 -2.30
CA GLU A 580 -35.32 33.49 -1.29
C GLU A 580 -34.06 34.27 -1.65
N ARG A 581 -32.97 33.56 -2.00
CA ARG A 581 -31.72 34.18 -2.47
C ARG A 581 -31.91 34.98 -3.76
N PHE A 582 -32.64 34.43 -4.72
CA PHE A 582 -32.94 35.13 -5.96
C PHE A 582 -33.73 36.43 -5.71
N ALA A 583 -34.62 36.43 -4.72
CA ALA A 583 -35.43 37.59 -4.36
C ALA A 583 -34.65 38.68 -3.58
N GLU A 584 -33.46 38.38 -3.05
CA GLU A 584 -32.60 39.35 -2.36
C GLU A 584 -32.28 40.53 -3.28
N GLY A 585 -32.54 41.75 -2.82
CA GLY A 585 -32.31 42.99 -3.58
C GLY A 585 -33.23 43.21 -4.79
N LYS A 586 -34.24 42.34 -5.02
CA LYS A 586 -35.19 42.39 -6.15
C LYS A 586 -36.64 42.76 -5.76
N GLU A 587 -36.92 43.02 -4.48
CA GLU A 587 -38.22 43.48 -3.95
C GLU A 587 -39.43 42.63 -4.38
N ILE A 588 -39.26 41.30 -4.46
CA ILE A 588 -40.31 40.36 -4.87
C ILE A 588 -41.25 40.09 -3.69
N TRP A 589 -42.56 40.31 -3.87
CA TRP A 589 -43.56 40.08 -2.83
C TRP A 589 -43.74 38.60 -2.50
N GLU A 590 -44.14 38.31 -1.27
CA GLU A 590 -44.33 36.94 -0.79
C GLU A 590 -45.47 36.21 -1.55
N SER A 591 -46.50 36.93 -1.98
CA SER A 591 -47.56 36.40 -2.84
C SER A 591 -47.02 35.95 -4.20
N THR A 592 -46.07 36.70 -4.76
CA THR A 592 -45.43 36.42 -6.04
C THR A 592 -44.47 35.23 -5.95
N LYS A 593 -43.73 35.13 -4.84
CA LYS A 593 -42.89 33.96 -4.56
C LYS A 593 -43.72 32.67 -4.47
N ARG A 594 -44.90 32.72 -3.84
CA ARG A 594 -45.81 31.56 -3.79
C ARG A 594 -46.23 31.10 -5.18
N VAL A 595 -46.53 32.02 -6.10
CA VAL A 595 -46.89 31.66 -7.49
C VAL A 595 -45.81 30.81 -8.16
N PHE A 596 -44.53 31.16 -7.96
CA PHE A 596 -43.42 30.37 -8.49
C PHE A 596 -43.27 29.01 -7.78
N LEU A 597 -43.42 28.96 -6.46
CA LEU A 597 -43.33 27.72 -5.70
C LEU A 597 -44.48 26.75 -6.01
N ASP A 598 -45.70 27.25 -6.09
CA ASP A 598 -46.88 26.48 -6.50
C ASP A 598 -46.69 25.89 -7.89
N ARG A 599 -45.99 26.61 -8.77
CA ARG A 599 -45.69 26.14 -10.11
C ARG A 599 -44.61 25.05 -10.16
N ILE A 600 -43.47 25.26 -9.50
CA ILE A 600 -42.41 24.24 -9.41
C ILE A 600 -42.91 22.98 -8.71
N THR A 601 -43.83 23.11 -7.74
CA THR A 601 -44.42 21.96 -7.02
C THR A 601 -45.49 21.23 -7.84
N ALA A 602 -46.23 21.95 -8.69
CA ALA A 602 -47.26 21.38 -9.58
C ALA A 602 -46.69 20.69 -10.83
N GLY A 603 -45.45 21.00 -11.23
CA GLY A 603 -44.79 20.38 -12.39
C GLY A 603 -44.54 18.87 -12.23
N ASN A 604 -44.55 18.17 -13.37
CA ASN A 604 -44.29 16.72 -13.43
C ASN A 604 -42.80 16.36 -13.29
N ASP A 605 -41.90 17.24 -13.73
CA ASP A 605 -40.45 17.02 -13.69
C ASP A 605 -39.81 17.67 -12.47
N ARG A 606 -39.56 16.84 -11.44
CA ARG A 606 -39.06 17.28 -10.14
C ARG A 606 -37.60 16.87 -9.98
N THR A 607 -36.70 17.53 -10.70
CA THR A 607 -35.25 17.32 -10.61
C THR A 607 -34.53 18.62 -10.21
N TYR A 608 -33.38 18.53 -9.54
CA TYR A 608 -32.58 19.73 -9.27
C TYR A 608 -32.07 20.41 -10.56
N LEU A 609 -31.95 19.65 -11.66
CA LEU A 609 -31.64 20.18 -12.98
C LEU A 609 -32.75 21.10 -13.49
N TYR A 610 -34.02 20.69 -13.40
CA TYR A 610 -35.15 21.54 -13.77
C TYR A 610 -35.14 22.85 -12.96
N VAL A 611 -34.92 22.76 -11.64
CA VAL A 611 -34.77 23.94 -10.78
C VAL A 611 -33.63 24.84 -11.27
N ASP A 612 -32.47 24.27 -11.63
CA ASP A 612 -31.34 25.03 -12.15
C ASP A 612 -31.65 25.74 -13.48
N LEU A 613 -32.26 25.04 -14.43
CA LEU A 613 -32.69 25.59 -15.71
C LEU A 613 -33.75 26.70 -15.53
N MET A 614 -34.67 26.54 -14.57
CA MET A 614 -35.64 27.59 -14.22
C MET A 614 -34.97 28.85 -13.71
N PHE A 615 -34.01 28.73 -12.79
CA PHE A 615 -33.30 29.91 -12.31
C PHE A 615 -32.40 30.53 -13.39
N LYS A 616 -31.77 29.74 -14.27
CA LYS A 616 -31.06 30.26 -15.46
C LYS A 616 -32.00 31.04 -16.38
N TYR A 617 -33.19 30.50 -16.69
CA TYR A 617 -34.23 31.19 -17.47
C TYR A 617 -34.64 32.53 -16.83
N LEU A 618 -34.82 32.54 -15.50
CA LEU A 618 -35.19 33.76 -14.76
C LEU A 618 -34.05 34.79 -14.70
N GLU A 619 -32.81 34.34 -14.59
CA GLU A 619 -31.62 35.19 -14.62
C GLU A 619 -31.46 35.89 -15.99
N GLN A 620 -31.75 35.19 -17.09
CA GLN A 620 -31.77 35.76 -18.45
C GLN A 620 -32.82 36.87 -18.63
N GLN A 621 -33.89 36.88 -17.82
CA GLN A 621 -34.88 37.97 -17.87
C GLN A 621 -34.30 39.30 -17.36
N GLY A 622 -33.19 39.27 -16.62
CA GLY A 622 -32.57 40.46 -16.03
C GLY A 622 -33.38 41.09 -14.89
N ARG A 623 -32.98 42.29 -14.47
CA ARG A 623 -33.63 43.00 -13.36
C ARG A 623 -34.97 43.59 -13.79
N GLN A 624 -36.04 43.21 -13.10
CA GLN A 624 -37.38 43.75 -13.36
C GLN A 624 -37.69 44.99 -12.54
N ARG A 625 -38.59 45.83 -13.06
CA ARG A 625 -38.98 47.11 -12.44
C ARG A 625 -39.83 46.95 -11.18
N ASN A 626 -40.65 45.90 -11.08
CA ASN A 626 -41.51 45.67 -9.92
C ASN A 626 -41.93 44.19 -9.79
N SER A 627 -42.49 43.82 -8.63
CA SER A 627 -42.93 42.46 -8.36
C SER A 627 -44.08 41.96 -9.24
N LYS A 628 -44.90 42.83 -9.87
CA LYS A 628 -45.98 42.38 -10.77
C LYS A 628 -45.44 41.80 -12.08
N ILE A 629 -44.32 42.35 -12.57
CA ILE A 629 -43.64 41.80 -13.74
C ILE A 629 -43.03 40.43 -13.39
N TRP A 630 -42.49 40.27 -12.18
CA TRP A 630 -42.06 38.96 -11.68
C TRP A 630 -43.23 37.96 -11.59
N ASP A 631 -44.41 38.39 -11.14
CA ASP A 631 -45.61 37.53 -11.12
C ASP A 631 -45.99 37.04 -12.52
N GLN A 632 -45.97 37.94 -13.51
CA GLN A 632 -46.19 37.58 -14.90
C GLN A 632 -45.12 36.61 -15.41
N LYS A 633 -43.83 36.89 -15.17
CA LYS A 633 -42.72 36.03 -15.60
C LYS A 633 -42.73 34.65 -14.94
N PHE A 634 -43.13 34.55 -13.67
CA PHE A 634 -43.32 33.26 -12.99
C PHE A 634 -44.53 32.49 -13.50
N ARG A 635 -45.55 33.16 -14.08
CA ARG A 635 -46.70 32.54 -14.78
C ARG A 635 -46.42 32.21 -16.25
N GLU A 636 -45.40 32.80 -16.84
CA GLU A 636 -44.92 32.51 -18.20
C GLU A 636 -43.74 31.53 -18.21
N SER A 637 -43.11 31.26 -17.07
CA SER A 637 -41.99 30.31 -16.97
C SER A 637 -42.38 28.89 -17.41
N PRO A 638 -41.43 28.06 -17.85
CA PRO A 638 -41.74 26.67 -18.22
C PRO A 638 -42.29 25.85 -17.05
N THR A 639 -43.20 24.91 -17.32
CA THR A 639 -43.90 24.06 -16.33
C THR A 639 -43.26 22.70 -16.10
N ASP A 640 -42.45 22.24 -17.05
CA ASP A 640 -41.72 20.98 -16.98
C ASP A 640 -40.34 21.11 -17.68
N LEU A 641 -39.56 20.03 -17.65
CA LEU A 641 -38.20 20.04 -18.19
C LEU A 641 -38.20 20.16 -19.72
N ARG A 642 -39.22 19.63 -20.39
CA ARG A 642 -39.36 19.67 -21.86
C ARG A 642 -39.64 21.10 -22.34
N GLU A 643 -40.61 21.78 -21.74
CA GLU A 643 -40.93 23.18 -22.02
C GLU A 643 -39.75 24.09 -21.69
N ALA A 644 -38.97 23.75 -20.64
CA ALA A 644 -37.75 24.47 -20.30
C ALA A 644 -36.71 24.42 -21.41
N TYR A 645 -36.45 23.22 -21.95
CA TYR A 645 -35.57 23.05 -23.10
C TYR A 645 -36.08 23.79 -24.34
N ALA A 646 -37.37 23.63 -24.67
CA ALA A 646 -37.99 24.30 -25.83
C ALA A 646 -37.87 25.82 -25.75
N THR A 647 -38.10 26.40 -24.56
CA THR A 647 -38.03 27.84 -24.32
C THR A 647 -36.61 28.36 -24.44
N LEU A 648 -35.63 27.67 -23.84
CA LEU A 648 -34.22 28.06 -23.90
C LEU A 648 -33.65 27.91 -25.32
N LEU A 649 -34.00 26.85 -26.05
CA LEU A 649 -33.63 26.67 -27.46
C LEU A 649 -34.29 27.72 -28.37
N SER A 650 -35.53 28.12 -28.08
CA SER A 650 -36.21 29.20 -28.81
C SER A 650 -35.56 30.57 -28.56
N GLY A 651 -34.96 30.76 -27.39
CA GLY A 651 -34.23 31.96 -26.98
C GLY A 651 -32.86 32.14 -27.65
N VAL A 652 -32.36 31.12 -28.37
CA VAL A 652 -31.09 31.23 -29.12
C VAL A 652 -31.23 32.27 -30.25
N SER A 653 -30.31 33.25 -30.25
CA SER A 653 -30.24 34.33 -31.25
C SER A 653 -30.23 33.75 -32.66
N ALA A 654 -30.94 34.41 -33.59
CA ALA A 654 -31.02 33.97 -34.99
C ALA A 654 -29.63 33.80 -35.63
N ASP A 655 -28.68 34.66 -35.25
CA ASP A 655 -27.30 34.67 -35.77
C ASP A 655 -26.52 33.41 -35.40
N HIS A 656 -26.83 32.77 -34.26
CA HIS A 656 -26.12 31.59 -33.75
C HIS A 656 -26.84 30.26 -34.01
N ARG A 657 -28.06 30.27 -34.57
CA ARG A 657 -28.87 29.04 -34.71
C ARG A 657 -28.19 27.97 -35.56
N THR A 658 -27.52 28.36 -36.64
CA THR A 658 -26.83 27.40 -37.53
C THR A 658 -25.65 26.73 -36.83
N GLU A 659 -24.84 27.50 -36.11
CA GLU A 659 -23.67 27.01 -35.37
C GLU A 659 -24.11 26.12 -34.20
N VAL A 660 -25.10 26.56 -33.42
CA VAL A 660 -25.68 25.78 -32.32
C VAL A 660 -26.30 24.49 -32.84
N ARG A 661 -27.03 24.52 -33.96
CA ARG A 661 -27.57 23.31 -34.59
C ARG A 661 -26.47 22.30 -34.89
N ARG A 662 -25.41 22.74 -35.58
CA ARG A 662 -24.28 21.87 -35.95
C ARG A 662 -23.57 21.32 -34.72
N MET A 663 -23.34 22.14 -33.69
CA MET A 663 -22.78 21.66 -32.42
C MET A 663 -23.64 20.55 -31.82
N LEU A 664 -24.96 20.75 -31.74
CA LEU A 664 -25.86 19.72 -31.21
C LEU A 664 -25.81 18.45 -32.06
N GLU A 665 -25.86 18.56 -33.39
CA GLU A 665 -25.75 17.42 -34.32
C GLU A 665 -24.43 16.65 -34.12
N ILE A 666 -23.31 17.36 -33.99
CA ILE A 666 -21.99 16.77 -33.76
C ILE A 666 -21.93 16.07 -32.39
N VAL A 667 -22.32 16.73 -31.31
CA VAL A 667 -22.32 16.11 -29.95
C VAL A 667 -23.27 14.91 -29.89
N MET A 668 -24.37 14.93 -30.65
CA MET A 668 -25.30 13.80 -30.73
C MET A 668 -24.71 12.58 -31.43
N ALA A 669 -24.04 12.78 -32.57
CA ALA A 669 -23.52 11.69 -33.39
C ALA A 669 -22.13 11.19 -32.95
N ALA A 670 -21.35 12.02 -32.24
CA ALA A 670 -19.97 11.69 -31.93
C ALA A 670 -19.85 10.39 -31.12
N SER A 671 -18.97 9.49 -31.54
CA SER A 671 -18.73 8.20 -30.89
C SER A 671 -18.06 8.36 -29.52
N ARG A 672 -17.34 9.47 -29.34
CA ARG A 672 -16.85 9.97 -28.06
C ARG A 672 -17.06 11.49 -27.97
N PRO A 673 -17.18 12.06 -26.77
CA PRO A 673 -17.20 13.49 -26.55
C PRO A 673 -15.98 14.16 -27.20
N LEU A 674 -16.21 15.11 -28.09
CA LEU A 674 -15.13 15.87 -28.75
C LEU A 674 -14.49 16.85 -27.77
N THR A 675 -13.19 17.10 -27.92
CA THR A 675 -12.50 18.21 -27.26
C THR A 675 -13.00 19.56 -27.79
N LEU A 676 -12.68 20.63 -27.08
CA LEU A 676 -13.01 21.99 -27.51
C LEU A 676 -12.41 22.32 -28.88
N GLN A 677 -11.14 21.98 -29.10
CA GLN A 677 -10.48 22.19 -30.38
C GLN A 677 -11.01 21.24 -31.47
N GLU A 678 -11.29 19.97 -31.16
CA GLU A 678 -11.93 19.05 -32.11
C GLU A 678 -13.30 19.59 -32.57
N MET A 679 -14.09 20.17 -31.66
CA MET A 679 -15.36 20.79 -32.00
C MET A 679 -15.18 22.06 -32.83
N ASP A 680 -14.24 22.94 -32.45
CA ASP A 680 -13.97 24.20 -33.16
C ASP A 680 -13.60 23.92 -34.62
N VAL A 681 -12.67 22.99 -34.84
CA VAL A 681 -12.29 22.51 -36.18
C VAL A 681 -13.49 21.89 -36.90
N ALA A 682 -14.25 21.01 -36.25
CA ALA A 682 -15.40 20.36 -36.89
C ALA A 682 -16.49 21.35 -37.34
N LEU A 683 -16.67 22.47 -36.62
CA LEU A 683 -17.59 23.55 -36.99
C LEU A 683 -17.04 24.39 -38.14
N ALA A 684 -15.77 24.79 -38.08
CA ALA A 684 -15.12 25.59 -39.11
C ALA A 684 -15.16 24.90 -40.49
N LEU A 685 -15.02 23.57 -40.52
CA LEU A 685 -15.09 22.76 -41.74
C LEU A 685 -16.45 22.80 -42.46
N HIS A 686 -17.51 23.28 -41.82
CA HIS A 686 -18.81 23.46 -42.46
C HIS A 686 -18.97 24.78 -43.21
N ASP A 687 -18.10 25.77 -42.95
CA ASP A 687 -18.13 27.11 -43.55
C ASP A 687 -17.00 27.30 -44.57
N ALA A 688 -16.42 26.20 -45.06
CA ALA A 688 -15.20 26.12 -45.86
C ALA A 688 -15.33 26.68 -47.30
N ASP A 689 -15.66 27.96 -47.41
CA ASP A 689 -15.42 28.81 -48.58
C ASP A 689 -13.99 29.41 -48.56
N HIS A 690 -13.12 28.99 -47.64
CA HIS A 690 -11.79 29.59 -47.41
C HIS A 690 -10.67 28.56 -47.56
N ASP A 691 -9.57 28.96 -48.20
CA ASP A 691 -8.35 28.15 -48.32
C ASP A 691 -7.58 28.18 -46.99
N TYR A 692 -7.56 27.06 -46.27
CA TYR A 692 -6.79 26.90 -45.04
C TYR A 692 -5.44 26.22 -45.32
N GLU A 693 -4.33 26.84 -44.92
CA GLU A 693 -2.99 26.29 -45.13
C GLU A 693 -2.55 25.37 -43.98
N THR A 694 -3.09 25.54 -42.77
CA THR A 694 -2.82 24.71 -41.58
C THR A 694 -4.08 24.44 -40.75
N GLU A 695 -4.05 23.45 -39.84
CA GLU A 695 -5.17 23.20 -38.91
C GLU A 695 -5.31 24.29 -37.84
N ASP A 696 -4.21 24.98 -37.49
CA ASP A 696 -4.25 26.13 -36.58
C ASP A 696 -5.07 27.29 -37.18
N ASP A 697 -5.14 27.41 -38.51
CA ASP A 697 -5.97 28.40 -39.20
C ASP A 697 -7.48 28.11 -39.09
N LEU A 698 -7.86 26.86 -38.78
CA LEU A 698 -9.25 26.46 -38.53
C LEU A 698 -9.69 26.74 -37.09
N CYS A 699 -8.75 26.88 -36.15
CA CYS A 699 -9.04 27.10 -34.74
C CYS A 699 -9.23 28.59 -34.43
N SER A 700 -10.18 28.90 -33.57
CA SER A 700 -10.33 30.25 -33.01
C SER A 700 -9.09 30.63 -32.17
N SER A 701 -8.81 31.94 -32.09
CA SER A 701 -7.59 32.50 -31.46
C SER A 701 -7.24 32.00 -30.04
N SER A 702 -8.18 31.42 -29.28
CA SER A 702 -7.87 30.67 -28.05
C SER A 702 -8.98 29.68 -27.63
N SER A 703 -8.58 28.50 -27.15
CA SER A 703 -9.49 27.46 -26.61
C SER A 703 -10.40 27.97 -25.47
N GLU A 704 -9.92 28.91 -24.65
CA GLU A 704 -10.73 29.49 -23.57
C GLU A 704 -11.80 30.47 -24.09
N MET A 705 -11.54 31.21 -25.18
CA MET A 705 -12.58 32.02 -25.83
C MET A 705 -13.66 31.13 -26.45
N PHE A 706 -13.28 30.07 -27.15
CA PHE A 706 -14.25 29.12 -27.72
C PHE A 706 -15.13 28.49 -26.63
N LYS A 707 -14.51 28.03 -25.53
CA LYS A 707 -15.23 27.51 -24.36
C LYS A 707 -16.25 28.51 -23.80
N ASN A 708 -15.85 29.77 -23.64
CA ASN A 708 -16.75 30.81 -23.12
C ASN A 708 -17.91 31.05 -24.09
N TRP A 709 -17.64 31.07 -25.39
CA TRP A 709 -18.67 31.20 -26.43
C TRP A 709 -19.65 30.02 -26.40
N VAL A 710 -19.17 28.76 -26.35
CA VAL A 710 -20.03 27.56 -26.24
C VAL A 710 -20.95 27.64 -25.02
N LEU A 711 -20.42 28.04 -23.86
CA LEU A 711 -21.20 28.20 -22.64
C LEU A 711 -22.20 29.36 -22.72
N GLU A 712 -21.86 30.43 -23.44
CA GLU A 712 -22.74 31.57 -23.66
C GLU A 712 -23.93 31.20 -24.56
N VAL A 713 -23.67 30.55 -25.71
CA VAL A 713 -24.71 30.25 -26.70
C VAL A 713 -25.49 28.96 -26.41
N CYS A 714 -24.89 28.00 -25.70
CA CYS A 714 -25.48 26.67 -25.48
C CYS A 714 -25.22 26.06 -24.09
N GLY A 715 -24.70 26.81 -23.10
CA GLY A 715 -24.41 26.32 -21.73
C GLY A 715 -25.63 25.96 -20.86
N PHE A 716 -26.83 26.03 -21.43
CA PHE A 716 -28.07 25.51 -20.86
C PHE A 716 -28.43 24.11 -21.37
N PHE A 717 -27.72 23.62 -22.40
CA PHE A 717 -27.95 22.33 -23.05
C PHE A 717 -26.69 21.45 -23.06
N LEU A 718 -25.54 22.11 -23.23
CA LEU A 718 -24.21 21.49 -23.24
C LEU A 718 -23.43 21.89 -21.98
N ASP A 719 -22.59 20.97 -21.52
CA ASP A 719 -21.62 21.18 -20.46
C ASP A 719 -20.22 20.85 -20.97
N ILE A 720 -19.21 21.48 -20.37
CA ILE A 720 -17.82 21.27 -20.73
C ILE A 720 -17.12 20.65 -19.54
N TYR A 721 -16.82 19.38 -19.69
CA TYR A 721 -16.14 18.60 -18.68
C TYR A 721 -14.82 18.13 -19.29
N ASN A 722 -13.71 18.43 -18.62
CA ASN A 722 -12.40 18.00 -19.10
C ASN A 722 -12.09 18.47 -20.53
N GLY A 723 -12.37 19.74 -20.82
CA GLY A 723 -12.15 20.30 -22.15
C GLY A 723 -12.87 19.54 -23.27
N ARG A 724 -13.89 18.74 -22.94
CA ARG A 724 -14.73 17.98 -23.85
C ARG A 724 -16.19 18.36 -23.65
N ILE A 725 -16.98 18.26 -24.72
CA ILE A 725 -18.35 18.76 -24.76
C ILE A 725 -19.33 17.61 -24.56
N TYR A 726 -20.27 17.79 -23.62
CA TYR A 726 -21.29 16.81 -23.25
C TYR A 726 -22.68 17.45 -23.25
N PHE A 727 -23.72 16.64 -23.35
CA PHE A 727 -25.05 17.07 -22.91
C PHE A 727 -25.11 17.16 -21.40
N ILE A 728 -25.81 18.17 -20.88
CA ILE A 728 -26.04 18.33 -19.44
C ILE A 728 -26.81 17.13 -18.85
N HIS A 729 -27.70 16.51 -19.64
CA HIS A 729 -28.48 15.35 -19.20
C HIS A 729 -29.01 14.49 -20.37
N LEU A 730 -29.35 13.22 -20.12
CA LEU A 730 -29.93 12.32 -21.13
C LEU A 730 -31.27 12.85 -21.68
N THR A 731 -32.09 13.46 -20.83
CA THR A 731 -33.37 14.10 -21.23
C THR A 731 -33.18 15.20 -22.27
N ALA A 732 -32.00 15.82 -22.34
CA ALA A 732 -31.67 16.80 -23.39
C ALA A 732 -31.59 16.10 -24.76
N LYS A 733 -30.98 14.89 -24.81
CA LYS A 733 -30.95 14.06 -26.03
C LYS A 733 -32.34 13.59 -26.43
N GLU A 734 -33.13 13.13 -25.47
CA GLU A 734 -34.50 12.68 -25.70
C GLU A 734 -35.38 13.81 -26.24
N HIS A 735 -35.24 15.03 -25.70
CA HIS A 735 -35.94 16.21 -26.21
C HIS A 735 -35.55 16.55 -27.65
N LEU A 736 -34.27 16.44 -28.01
CA LEU A 736 -33.82 16.65 -29.39
C LEU A 736 -34.34 15.60 -30.39
N PHE A 737 -34.78 14.43 -29.92
CA PHE A 737 -35.44 13.43 -30.78
C PHE A 737 -36.96 13.51 -30.77
N SER A 738 -37.57 14.12 -29.74
CA SER A 738 -39.00 14.42 -29.71
C SER A 738 -39.40 15.37 -30.84
N THR A 739 -40.36 14.98 -31.67
CA THR A 739 -40.95 15.86 -32.70
C THR A 739 -41.91 16.90 -32.12
N GLU A 740 -42.33 16.70 -30.87
CA GLU A 740 -43.20 17.62 -30.14
C GLU A 740 -42.38 18.72 -29.46
N ASP A 741 -42.85 19.97 -29.54
CA ASP A 741 -42.35 21.18 -28.86
C ASP A 741 -40.94 21.64 -29.23
N ARG A 742 -40.38 21.14 -30.34
CA ARG A 742 -39.08 21.57 -30.85
C ARG A 742 -39.18 22.89 -31.65
N PRO A 743 -38.21 23.82 -31.54
CA PRO A 743 -38.16 24.99 -32.41
C PRO A 743 -38.02 24.60 -33.89
N THR A 744 -38.66 25.34 -34.79
CA THR A 744 -38.69 25.06 -36.24
C THR A 744 -37.31 25.03 -36.89
N TRP A 745 -36.33 25.76 -36.37
CA TRP A 745 -34.95 25.73 -36.89
C TRP A 745 -34.21 24.42 -36.58
N LEU A 746 -34.77 23.55 -35.72
CA LEU A 746 -34.34 22.18 -35.47
C LEU A 746 -35.27 21.12 -36.11
N ASP A 747 -36.13 21.52 -37.05
CA ASP A 747 -36.91 20.59 -37.86
C ASP A 747 -35.95 19.65 -38.64
N ALA A 748 -36.37 18.41 -38.85
CA ALA A 748 -35.56 17.35 -39.47
C ALA A 748 -34.25 16.99 -38.74
N PHE A 749 -34.13 17.28 -37.44
CA PHE A 749 -33.03 16.77 -36.60
C PHE A 749 -33.30 15.28 -36.29
N THR A 750 -32.65 14.39 -37.04
CA THR A 750 -32.68 12.92 -36.89
C THR A 750 -31.27 12.37 -36.62
N ILE A 751 -31.17 11.13 -36.14
CA ILE A 751 -29.86 10.53 -35.85
C ILE A 751 -29.02 10.39 -37.13
N GLU A 752 -29.64 10.07 -38.26
CA GLU A 752 -29.02 9.97 -39.58
C GLU A 752 -28.51 11.34 -40.04
N ALA A 753 -29.27 12.41 -39.79
CA ALA A 753 -28.84 13.78 -40.07
C ALA A 753 -27.62 14.17 -39.22
N CYS A 754 -27.61 13.82 -37.94
CA CYS A 754 -26.48 14.06 -37.04
C CYS A 754 -25.21 13.36 -37.55
N HIS A 755 -25.32 12.06 -37.88
CA HIS A 755 -24.21 11.30 -38.46
C HIS A 755 -23.75 11.87 -39.80
N ARG A 756 -24.67 12.36 -40.63
CA ARG A 756 -24.34 13.02 -41.90
C ARG A 756 -23.55 14.32 -41.70
N THR A 757 -23.91 15.13 -40.72
CA THR A 757 -23.20 16.37 -40.38
C THR A 757 -21.76 16.06 -39.98
N LEU A 758 -21.55 15.16 -39.03
CA LEU A 758 -20.20 14.80 -38.57
C LEU A 758 -19.38 14.06 -39.64
N ALA A 759 -20.02 13.20 -40.45
CA ALA A 759 -19.35 12.59 -41.61
C ALA A 759 -18.83 13.68 -42.56
N LYS A 760 -19.62 14.71 -42.87
CA LYS A 760 -19.17 15.83 -43.71
C LYS A 760 -17.95 16.54 -43.12
N SER A 761 -17.91 16.80 -41.81
CA SER A 761 -16.71 17.39 -41.17
C SER A 761 -15.48 16.50 -41.34
N CYS A 762 -15.60 15.21 -41.03
CA CYS A 762 -14.46 14.27 -41.19
C CYS A 762 -13.97 14.21 -42.65
N LEU A 763 -14.89 14.31 -43.61
CA LEU A 763 -14.57 14.22 -45.02
C LEU A 763 -13.99 15.52 -45.58
N ALA A 764 -14.53 16.67 -45.18
CA ALA A 764 -13.99 17.98 -45.50
C ALA A 764 -12.55 18.12 -44.99
N TYR A 765 -12.25 17.54 -43.82
CA TYR A 765 -10.89 17.49 -43.28
C TYR A 765 -9.90 16.80 -44.24
N PHE A 766 -10.28 15.68 -44.87
CA PHE A 766 -9.42 15.01 -45.85
C PHE A 766 -9.19 15.80 -47.14
N SER A 767 -10.08 16.74 -47.45
CA SER A 767 -9.99 17.59 -48.64
C SER A 767 -9.07 18.81 -48.44
N LEU A 768 -8.57 19.04 -47.22
CA LEU A 768 -7.72 20.19 -46.93
C LEU A 768 -6.35 20.09 -47.64
N PRO A 769 -5.81 21.20 -48.18
CA PRO A 769 -4.56 21.20 -48.92
C PRO A 769 -3.38 20.59 -48.17
N PHE A 770 -3.23 20.86 -46.88
CA PHE A 770 -2.12 20.33 -46.09
C PHE A 770 -2.21 18.80 -45.91
N ILE A 771 -3.41 18.23 -45.78
CA ILE A 771 -3.59 16.77 -45.75
C ILE A 771 -3.24 16.15 -47.10
N GLN A 772 -3.60 16.80 -48.21
CA GLN A 772 -3.29 16.31 -49.56
C GLN A 772 -1.81 16.43 -49.92
N GLN A 773 -1.15 17.53 -49.52
CA GLN A 773 0.26 17.80 -49.81
C GLN A 773 1.23 17.04 -48.92
N GLU A 774 0.76 16.48 -47.81
CA GLU A 774 1.59 15.71 -46.90
C GLU A 774 2.14 14.40 -47.50
N GLY A 775 1.69 13.95 -48.67
CA GLY A 775 2.31 12.80 -49.34
C GLY A 775 2.17 11.50 -48.53
N PHE A 776 0.97 11.26 -47.97
CA PHE A 776 0.61 9.99 -47.37
C PHE A 776 0.79 8.84 -48.38
N MET A 777 1.30 7.70 -47.91
CA MET A 777 1.48 6.54 -48.76
C MET A 777 0.14 6.03 -49.28
N ASN A 778 0.08 5.74 -50.58
CA ASN A 778 -1.06 5.01 -51.13
C ASN A 778 -1.01 3.52 -50.72
N ILE A 779 -2.09 2.78 -51.03
CA ILE A 779 -2.24 1.36 -50.69
C ILE A 779 -1.05 0.51 -51.18
N LYS A 780 -0.55 0.77 -52.39
CA LYS A 780 0.54 -0.03 -52.98
C LYS A 780 1.88 0.29 -52.33
N GLU A 781 2.16 1.57 -52.11
CA GLU A 781 3.38 2.05 -51.45
C GLU A 781 3.52 1.45 -50.06
N PHE A 782 2.45 1.43 -49.27
CA PHE A 782 2.52 0.87 -47.92
C PHE A 782 2.71 -0.65 -47.91
N ILE A 783 2.05 -1.39 -48.81
CA ILE A 783 2.22 -2.85 -48.90
C ILE A 783 3.70 -3.19 -49.16
N GLN A 784 4.38 -2.38 -49.98
CA GLN A 784 5.77 -2.57 -50.39
C GLN A 784 6.78 -1.91 -49.44
N ALA A 785 6.35 -0.93 -48.64
CA ALA A 785 7.17 -0.22 -47.68
C ALA A 785 7.76 -1.18 -46.64
N ASP A 786 8.98 -0.90 -46.20
CA ASP A 786 9.57 -1.61 -45.08
C ASP A 786 8.91 -1.22 -43.75
N ASP A 787 9.17 -1.97 -42.69
CA ASP A 787 8.55 -1.74 -41.38
C ASP A 787 8.85 -0.32 -40.83
N LEU A 788 9.96 0.30 -41.23
CA LEU A 788 10.37 1.64 -40.78
C LEU A 788 9.58 2.74 -41.49
N ASP A 789 9.45 2.65 -42.82
CA ASP A 789 8.64 3.59 -43.61
C ASP A 789 7.16 3.52 -43.21
N GLN A 790 6.67 2.31 -42.94
CA GLN A 790 5.33 2.11 -42.36
C GLN A 790 5.20 2.79 -41.01
N GLN A 791 6.19 2.64 -40.12
CA GLN A 791 6.20 3.32 -38.83
C GLN A 791 6.14 4.84 -38.99
N LEU A 792 6.91 5.41 -39.91
CA LEU A 792 6.95 6.85 -40.16
C LEU A 792 5.60 7.36 -40.69
N CYS A 793 4.94 6.61 -41.57
CA CYS A 793 3.61 6.98 -42.08
C CYS A 793 2.52 6.91 -41.00
N VAL A 794 2.58 5.89 -40.14
CA VAL A 794 1.68 5.77 -38.98
C VAL A 794 1.92 6.92 -38.00
N GLU A 795 3.19 7.19 -37.64
CA GLU A 795 3.55 8.32 -36.80
C GLU A 795 3.15 9.67 -37.42
N LYS A 796 3.15 9.76 -38.75
CA LYS A 796 2.72 10.96 -39.46
C LYS A 796 1.22 11.21 -39.30
N CYS A 797 0.40 10.16 -39.37
CA CYS A 797 -1.04 10.26 -39.05
C CYS A 797 -1.29 10.69 -37.59
N GLU A 798 -0.30 10.52 -36.70
CA GLU A 798 -0.37 10.90 -35.28
C GLU A 798 0.26 12.27 -34.97
N ARG A 799 1.08 12.83 -35.87
CA ARG A 799 1.76 14.10 -35.66
C ARG A 799 0.86 15.24 -36.14
N GLN A 800 0.45 16.09 -35.18
CA GLN A 800 -0.16 17.41 -35.36
C GLN A 800 -1.56 17.45 -35.98
N SER A 801 -2.56 16.81 -35.37
CA SER A 801 -3.96 17.22 -35.57
C SER A 801 -4.87 16.94 -34.38
N GLU A 802 -5.53 17.99 -33.89
CA GLU A 802 -6.61 17.97 -32.88
C GLU A 802 -7.73 17.02 -33.31
N PHE A 803 -8.24 17.30 -34.50
CA PHE A 803 -9.42 16.64 -35.07
C PHE A 803 -9.09 15.45 -35.98
N GLY A 804 -7.90 15.44 -36.58
CA GLY A 804 -7.51 14.41 -37.56
C GLY A 804 -7.59 13.00 -36.98
N ASN A 805 -7.16 12.75 -35.74
CA ASN A 805 -7.30 11.43 -35.11
C ASN A 805 -8.76 10.94 -35.06
N TYR A 806 -9.70 11.83 -34.71
CA TYR A 806 -11.12 11.51 -34.73
C TYR A 806 -11.62 11.25 -36.16
N ALA A 807 -11.30 12.16 -37.10
CA ALA A 807 -11.70 12.03 -38.49
C ALA A 807 -11.17 10.75 -39.14
N PHE A 808 -9.91 10.40 -38.89
CA PHE A 808 -9.22 9.24 -39.46
C PHE A 808 -9.82 7.91 -39.04
N THR A 809 -10.49 7.86 -37.89
CA THR A 809 -11.03 6.62 -37.31
C THR A 809 -12.53 6.50 -37.43
N GLN A 810 -13.26 7.61 -37.31
CA GLN A 810 -14.73 7.57 -37.15
C GLN A 810 -15.51 7.91 -38.43
N TRP A 811 -14.84 8.39 -39.50
CA TRP A 811 -15.53 8.82 -40.72
C TRP A 811 -16.41 7.72 -41.34
N VAL A 812 -15.96 6.46 -41.31
CA VAL A 812 -16.70 5.31 -41.86
C VAL A 812 -17.94 5.00 -41.05
N VAL A 813 -17.83 5.05 -39.72
CA VAL A 813 -18.94 4.81 -38.79
C VAL A 813 -20.02 5.86 -39.02
N HIS A 814 -19.65 7.14 -39.08
CA HIS A 814 -20.61 8.20 -39.35
C HIS A 814 -21.19 8.14 -40.77
N SER A 815 -20.38 7.78 -41.77
CA SER A 815 -20.85 7.62 -43.15
C SER A 815 -21.88 6.49 -43.25
N SER A 816 -21.62 5.34 -42.61
CA SER A 816 -22.51 4.18 -42.63
C SER A 816 -23.84 4.48 -41.93
N ASN A 817 -23.80 5.16 -40.78
CA ASN A 817 -24.99 5.51 -40.01
C ASN A 817 -25.76 6.74 -40.56
N SER A 818 -25.30 7.35 -41.65
CA SER A 818 -25.96 8.52 -42.26
C SER A 818 -27.12 8.19 -43.21
N TYR A 819 -27.28 6.89 -43.52
CA TYR A 819 -28.33 6.31 -44.35
C TYR A 819 -29.15 5.34 -43.46
N GLY A 820 -30.47 5.50 -43.38
CA GLY A 820 -31.33 4.82 -42.39
C GLY A 820 -31.52 3.30 -42.61
N VAL A 821 -32.21 2.66 -41.66
CA VAL A 821 -32.44 1.19 -41.59
C VAL A 821 -33.38 0.65 -42.71
N GLU A 822 -34.15 1.52 -43.37
CA GLU A 822 -35.19 1.11 -44.34
C GLU A 822 -34.65 0.71 -45.73
N GLU A 823 -33.33 0.69 -45.95
CA GLU A 823 -32.71 0.24 -47.20
C GLU A 823 -31.64 -0.85 -46.96
N PRO A 824 -32.02 -2.08 -46.51
CA PRO A 824 -31.07 -3.15 -46.17
C PRO A 824 -30.29 -3.69 -47.39
N ASP A 825 -30.84 -3.51 -48.59
CA ASP A 825 -30.24 -4.00 -49.85
C ASP A 825 -29.19 -3.05 -50.45
N LEU A 826 -28.87 -1.94 -49.77
CA LEU A 826 -27.98 -0.87 -50.27
C LEU A 826 -26.57 -0.86 -49.68
N GLU A 827 -26.22 -1.82 -48.82
CA GLU A 827 -24.85 -2.00 -48.31
C GLU A 827 -23.75 -2.15 -49.39
N PRO A 828 -23.96 -2.74 -50.59
CA PRO A 828 -22.84 -2.97 -51.50
C PRO A 828 -22.42 -1.72 -52.31
N ASN A 829 -22.82 -0.50 -51.97
CA ASN A 829 -22.44 0.70 -52.73
C ASN A 829 -22.23 1.99 -51.92
N LEU A 830 -22.08 1.95 -50.59
CA LEU A 830 -21.88 3.16 -49.78
C LEU A 830 -20.76 4.04 -50.34
N PHE A 831 -19.57 3.48 -50.50
CA PHE A 831 -18.40 4.18 -51.02
C PHE A 831 -18.56 4.58 -52.49
N THR A 832 -19.14 3.72 -53.33
CA THR A 832 -19.41 4.01 -54.75
C THR A 832 -20.37 5.20 -54.92
N ARG A 833 -21.46 5.21 -54.16
CA ARG A 833 -22.46 6.28 -54.17
C ARG A 833 -21.86 7.58 -53.62
N PHE A 834 -21.06 7.47 -52.56
CA PHE A 834 -20.37 8.61 -51.97
C PHE A 834 -19.37 9.23 -52.95
N GLN A 835 -18.55 8.42 -53.61
CA GLN A 835 -17.63 8.86 -54.66
C GLN A 835 -18.37 9.49 -55.85
N ASN A 836 -19.52 8.94 -56.24
CA ASN A 836 -20.33 9.51 -57.32
C ASN A 836 -20.95 10.86 -56.95
N LEU A 837 -21.36 11.05 -55.69
CA LEU A 837 -21.91 12.30 -55.18
C LEU A 837 -20.82 13.36 -54.92
N HIS A 838 -19.62 12.91 -54.58
CA HIS A 838 -18.47 13.75 -54.24
C HIS A 838 -17.22 13.28 -54.99
N PRO A 839 -17.14 13.52 -56.32
CA PRO A 839 -16.03 13.02 -57.13
C PRO A 839 -14.67 13.64 -56.76
N GLU A 840 -14.69 14.85 -56.20
CA GLU A 840 -13.52 15.58 -55.68
C GLU A 840 -12.95 14.97 -54.37
N PHE A 841 -13.68 14.04 -53.73
CA PHE A 841 -13.29 13.49 -52.44
C PHE A 841 -12.14 12.48 -52.58
N PRO A 842 -11.04 12.60 -51.79
CA PRO A 842 -9.92 11.69 -51.86
C PRO A 842 -10.19 10.39 -51.08
N LEU A 843 -11.20 9.61 -51.50
CA LEU A 843 -11.62 8.36 -50.82
C LEU A 843 -10.47 7.37 -50.64
N THR A 844 -9.61 7.23 -51.64
CA THR A 844 -8.45 6.32 -51.56
C THR A 844 -7.48 6.76 -50.46
N LEU A 845 -7.32 8.07 -50.26
CA LEU A 845 -6.50 8.63 -49.18
C LEU A 845 -7.15 8.35 -47.81
N ALA A 846 -8.46 8.60 -47.66
CA ALA A 846 -9.18 8.34 -46.41
C ALA A 846 -9.12 6.85 -46.00
N MET A 847 -9.26 5.94 -46.96
CA MET A 847 -9.12 4.50 -46.73
C MET A 847 -7.69 4.10 -46.34
N ALA A 848 -6.69 4.69 -47.00
CA ALA A 848 -5.29 4.45 -46.68
C ALA A 848 -4.97 4.93 -45.26
N ILE A 849 -5.32 6.18 -44.92
CA ILE A 849 -5.15 6.76 -43.59
C ILE A 849 -5.86 5.92 -42.53
N PHE A 850 -7.10 5.47 -42.77
CA PHE A 850 -7.82 4.58 -41.85
C PHE A 850 -7.06 3.28 -41.59
N CYS A 851 -6.55 2.65 -42.66
CA CYS A 851 -5.81 1.40 -42.55
C CYS A 851 -4.52 1.58 -41.73
N TYR A 852 -3.86 2.74 -41.77
CA TYR A 852 -2.61 2.96 -41.02
C TYR A 852 -2.81 3.66 -39.67
N SER A 853 -3.95 4.30 -39.43
CA SER A 853 -4.24 5.01 -38.19
C SER A 853 -4.26 4.06 -36.99
N ARG A 854 -3.31 4.19 -36.07
CA ARG A 854 -3.21 3.37 -34.85
C ARG A 854 -4.48 3.36 -33.98
N ALA A 855 -5.33 4.36 -34.11
CA ALA A 855 -6.50 4.56 -33.28
C ALA A 855 -7.75 3.77 -33.73
N SER A 856 -7.77 3.18 -34.93
CA SER A 856 -8.91 2.34 -35.35
C SER A 856 -8.93 1.03 -34.55
N SER A 857 -10.01 0.75 -33.83
CA SER A 857 -10.21 -0.51 -33.11
C SER A 857 -10.74 -1.62 -34.03
N GLU A 858 -10.83 -2.84 -33.49
CA GLU A 858 -11.44 -3.98 -34.17
C GLU A 858 -12.90 -3.71 -34.58
N VAL A 859 -13.66 -2.95 -33.78
CA VAL A 859 -15.05 -2.63 -34.07
C VAL A 859 -15.17 -1.71 -35.28
N GLU A 860 -14.41 -0.61 -35.34
CA GLU A 860 -14.45 0.27 -36.52
C GLU A 860 -13.93 -0.44 -37.77
N ALA A 861 -12.93 -1.30 -37.62
CA ALA A 861 -12.43 -2.11 -38.73
C ALA A 861 -13.46 -3.12 -39.25
N ARG A 862 -14.29 -3.72 -38.39
CA ARG A 862 -15.42 -4.56 -38.83
C ARG A 862 -16.46 -3.75 -39.59
N VAL A 863 -16.84 -2.57 -39.06
CA VAL A 863 -17.76 -1.67 -39.78
C VAL A 863 -17.19 -1.29 -41.14
N PHE A 864 -15.89 -0.98 -41.23
CA PHE A 864 -15.22 -0.66 -42.48
C PHE A 864 -15.20 -1.82 -43.49
N VAL A 865 -14.84 -3.03 -43.04
CA VAL A 865 -14.81 -4.21 -43.92
C VAL A 865 -16.22 -4.60 -44.38
N ASN A 866 -17.24 -4.46 -43.53
CA ASN A 866 -18.64 -4.70 -43.88
C ASN A 866 -19.17 -3.66 -44.88
N ALA A 867 -18.79 -2.39 -44.70
CA ALA A 867 -19.11 -1.32 -45.65
C ALA A 867 -18.39 -1.47 -47.00
N LEU A 868 -17.41 -2.40 -47.12
CA LEU A 868 -16.60 -2.70 -48.30
C LEU A 868 -17.20 -3.88 -49.10
N PRO A 869 -17.95 -3.61 -50.18
CA PRO A 869 -18.67 -4.63 -50.96
C PRO A 869 -17.72 -5.66 -51.57
N SER A 870 -18.15 -6.91 -51.71
CA SER A 870 -17.34 -8.00 -52.30
C SER A 870 -16.81 -7.68 -53.71
N GLY A 871 -17.55 -6.89 -54.49
CA GLY A 871 -17.15 -6.43 -55.83
C GLY A 871 -16.32 -5.13 -55.88
N TYR A 872 -15.95 -4.56 -54.73
CA TYR A 872 -15.23 -3.29 -54.70
C TYR A 872 -13.80 -3.42 -55.28
N PRO A 873 -13.35 -2.49 -56.15
CA PRO A 873 -12.00 -2.52 -56.70
C PRO A 873 -10.95 -2.56 -55.59
N ARG A 874 -9.98 -3.48 -55.69
CA ARG A 874 -8.88 -3.63 -54.72
C ARG A 874 -9.31 -4.00 -53.29
N ARG A 875 -10.51 -4.56 -53.09
CA ARG A 875 -10.99 -5.02 -51.77
C ARG A 875 -9.95 -5.88 -51.05
N ILE A 876 -9.40 -6.90 -51.73
CA ILE A 876 -8.41 -7.81 -51.15
C ILE A 876 -7.13 -7.07 -50.74
N GLU A 877 -6.70 -6.05 -51.50
CA GLU A 877 -5.54 -5.22 -51.16
C GLU A 877 -5.80 -4.42 -49.87
N ILE A 878 -6.98 -3.79 -49.75
CA ILE A 878 -7.38 -3.01 -48.57
C ILE A 878 -7.51 -3.89 -47.32
N ILE A 879 -8.08 -5.08 -47.44
CA ILE A 879 -8.20 -6.00 -46.31
C ILE A 879 -6.82 -6.53 -45.88
N SER A 880 -5.96 -6.88 -46.86
CA SER A 880 -4.58 -7.28 -46.59
C SER A 880 -3.82 -6.18 -45.87
N LEU A 881 -4.05 -4.94 -46.27
CA LEU A 881 -3.47 -3.75 -45.67
C LEU A 881 -3.87 -3.55 -44.21
N LEU A 882 -5.17 -3.69 -43.92
CA LEU A 882 -5.72 -3.58 -42.58
C LEU A 882 -5.18 -4.68 -41.66
N ALA A 883 -5.11 -5.93 -42.14
CA ALA A 883 -4.50 -7.05 -41.41
C ALA A 883 -3.02 -6.80 -41.11
N LYS A 884 -2.25 -6.35 -42.12
CA LYS A 884 -0.83 -6.00 -41.97
C LYS A 884 -0.64 -4.89 -40.93
N SER A 885 -1.48 -3.86 -40.99
CA SER A 885 -1.44 -2.74 -40.05
C SER A 885 -1.72 -3.18 -38.62
N PHE A 886 -2.76 -3.98 -38.37
CA PHE A 886 -3.04 -4.49 -37.03
C PHE A 886 -1.88 -5.33 -36.46
N SER A 887 -1.29 -6.18 -37.28
CA SER A 887 -0.08 -6.92 -36.88
C SER A 887 1.06 -5.98 -36.50
N PHE A 888 1.29 -4.93 -37.29
CA PHE A 888 2.36 -3.95 -37.04
C PHE A 888 2.12 -3.18 -35.74
N ARG A 889 0.89 -2.69 -35.51
CA ARG A 889 0.51 -1.96 -34.28
C ARG A 889 0.77 -2.77 -33.02
N CYS A 890 0.44 -4.05 -33.04
CA CYS A 890 0.67 -4.95 -31.92
C CYS A 890 2.15 -5.18 -31.64
N VAL A 891 2.99 -5.29 -32.68
CA VAL A 891 4.45 -5.39 -32.51
C VAL A 891 5.02 -4.12 -31.88
N THR A 892 4.44 -2.95 -32.19
CA THR A 892 4.83 -1.66 -31.56
C THR A 892 4.23 -1.43 -30.17
N GLY A 893 3.42 -2.37 -29.64
CA GLY A 893 2.88 -2.33 -28.28
C GLY A 893 1.67 -1.40 -28.08
N VAL A 894 0.99 -1.02 -29.16
CA VAL A 894 -0.12 -0.04 -29.13
C VAL A 894 -1.50 -0.71 -29.07
N SER A 895 -1.63 -1.99 -29.41
CA SER A 895 -2.93 -2.67 -29.64
C SER A 895 -3.03 -4.03 -28.93
N GLY A 896 -4.25 -4.52 -28.74
CA GLY A 896 -4.60 -5.68 -27.94
C GLY A 896 -4.70 -7.01 -28.70
N LEU A 897 -5.07 -8.07 -27.97
CA LEU A 897 -5.20 -9.43 -28.52
C LEU A 897 -6.38 -9.56 -29.50
N LEU A 898 -7.44 -8.77 -29.32
CA LEU A 898 -8.65 -8.83 -30.15
C LEU A 898 -8.37 -8.35 -31.58
N GLU A 899 -7.60 -7.27 -31.73
CA GLU A 899 -7.20 -6.76 -33.04
C GLU A 899 -6.29 -7.75 -33.78
N LEU A 900 -5.44 -8.49 -33.06
CA LEU A 900 -4.64 -9.58 -33.63
C LEU A 900 -5.48 -10.76 -34.10
N ASP A 901 -6.50 -11.15 -33.32
CA ASP A 901 -7.42 -12.21 -33.71
C ASP A 901 -8.15 -11.84 -35.01
N TYR A 902 -8.63 -10.60 -35.09
CA TYR A 902 -9.28 -10.10 -36.30
C TYR A 902 -8.30 -9.92 -37.47
N ALA A 903 -7.05 -9.51 -37.22
CA ALA A 903 -6.01 -9.46 -38.25
C ALA A 903 -5.72 -10.83 -38.86
N VAL A 904 -5.68 -11.88 -38.04
CA VAL A 904 -5.53 -13.27 -38.51
C VAL A 904 -6.76 -13.70 -39.31
N GLU A 905 -7.97 -13.37 -38.85
CA GLU A 905 -9.22 -13.64 -39.57
C GLU A 905 -9.20 -13.00 -40.97
N LEU A 906 -8.91 -11.70 -41.05
CA LEU A 906 -8.81 -10.97 -42.31
C LEU A 906 -7.70 -11.50 -43.21
N GLY A 907 -6.53 -11.79 -42.68
CA GLY A 907 -5.42 -12.35 -43.46
C GLY A 907 -5.75 -13.74 -44.03
N LYS A 908 -6.43 -14.59 -43.27
CA LYS A 908 -6.88 -15.91 -43.78
C LYS A 908 -7.95 -15.75 -44.85
N GLN A 909 -8.89 -14.84 -44.65
CA GLN A 909 -9.89 -14.50 -45.66
C GLN A 909 -9.22 -14.07 -46.97
N THR A 910 -8.20 -13.21 -46.93
CA THR A 910 -7.52 -12.81 -48.17
C THR A 910 -6.78 -13.96 -48.82
N VAL A 911 -6.17 -14.87 -48.06
CA VAL A 911 -5.54 -16.10 -48.60
C VAL A 911 -6.57 -17.01 -49.26
N ASP A 912 -7.74 -17.20 -48.66
CA ASP A 912 -8.80 -18.07 -49.18
C ASP A 912 -9.46 -17.51 -50.46
N GLU A 913 -9.60 -16.18 -50.54
CA GLU A 913 -10.10 -15.48 -51.73
C GLU A 913 -9.06 -15.37 -52.87
N THR A 914 -7.82 -15.80 -52.63
CA THR A 914 -6.72 -15.70 -53.59
C THR A 914 -6.52 -17.00 -54.39
N PRO A 915 -6.56 -16.97 -55.73
CA PRO A 915 -6.19 -18.12 -56.56
C PRO A 915 -4.77 -18.63 -56.29
N GLN A 916 -4.53 -19.93 -56.41
CA GLN A 916 -3.21 -20.52 -56.13
C GLN A 916 -2.09 -20.00 -57.04
N ASP A 917 -2.42 -19.62 -58.27
CA ASP A 917 -1.47 -19.10 -59.26
C ASP A 917 -1.29 -17.56 -59.19
N ASP A 918 -1.91 -16.88 -58.22
CA ASP A 918 -1.78 -15.43 -58.04
C ASP A 918 -0.39 -15.08 -57.46
N PRO A 919 0.42 -14.22 -58.14
CA PRO A 919 1.72 -13.79 -57.64
C PRO A 919 1.70 -13.14 -56.24
N MET A 920 0.56 -12.60 -55.80
CA MET A 920 0.40 -11.97 -54.49
C MET A 920 0.07 -12.96 -53.36
N LEU A 921 -0.16 -14.24 -53.65
CA LEU A 921 -0.47 -15.26 -52.64
C LEU A 921 0.66 -15.37 -51.59
N ALA A 922 1.92 -15.35 -52.01
CA ALA A 922 3.06 -15.40 -51.10
C ALA A 922 3.06 -14.21 -50.12
N SER A 923 2.78 -13.00 -50.60
CA SER A 923 2.67 -11.79 -49.76
C SER A 923 1.49 -11.85 -48.80
N ARG A 924 0.36 -12.46 -49.19
CA ARG A 924 -0.81 -12.64 -48.31
C ARG A 924 -0.53 -13.68 -47.21
N LEU A 925 0.15 -14.78 -47.54
CA LEU A 925 0.63 -15.77 -46.56
C LEU A 925 1.63 -15.15 -45.58
N GLU A 926 2.51 -14.26 -46.05
CA GLU A 926 3.44 -13.51 -45.20
C GLU A 926 2.70 -12.72 -44.11
N ILE A 927 1.62 -12.03 -44.49
CA ILE A 927 0.80 -11.25 -43.55
C ILE A 927 0.20 -12.16 -42.48
N VAL A 928 -0.38 -13.30 -42.86
CA VAL A 928 -0.96 -14.28 -41.91
C VAL A 928 0.11 -14.83 -40.96
N ALA A 929 1.26 -15.23 -41.48
CA ALA A 929 2.37 -15.73 -40.65
C ALA A 929 2.89 -14.67 -39.67
N LYS A 930 3.00 -13.40 -40.11
CA LYS A 930 3.37 -12.28 -39.22
C LYS A 930 2.32 -12.04 -38.13
N CYS A 931 1.02 -12.06 -38.47
CA CYS A 931 -0.07 -11.92 -37.50
C CYS A 931 -0.05 -13.05 -36.45
N LEU A 932 0.05 -14.30 -36.90
CA LEU A 932 0.10 -15.47 -36.02
C LEU A 932 1.34 -15.45 -35.12
N HIS A 933 2.51 -15.07 -35.67
CA HIS A 933 3.73 -14.91 -34.88
C HIS A 933 3.58 -13.82 -33.80
N ALA A 934 2.99 -12.67 -34.14
CA ALA A 934 2.72 -11.61 -33.17
C ALA A 934 1.75 -12.08 -32.07
N LYS A 935 0.65 -12.75 -32.45
CA LYS A 935 -0.31 -13.35 -31.52
C LYS A 935 0.35 -14.38 -30.59
N ALA A 936 1.20 -15.25 -31.12
CA ALA A 936 1.92 -16.23 -30.32
C ALA A 936 2.92 -15.60 -29.33
N ARG A 937 3.59 -14.51 -29.71
CA ARG A 937 4.47 -13.77 -28.79
C ARG A 937 3.70 -13.16 -27.62
N MET A 938 2.47 -12.71 -27.84
CA MET A 938 1.62 -12.15 -26.78
C MET A 938 0.98 -13.23 -25.90
N THR A 939 0.54 -14.34 -26.48
CA THR A 939 -0.19 -15.39 -25.77
C THR A 939 0.69 -16.49 -25.18
N GLY A 940 1.92 -16.66 -25.69
CA GLY A 940 2.77 -17.81 -25.36
C GLY A 940 2.26 -19.14 -25.94
N SER A 941 1.39 -19.08 -26.96
CA SER A 941 0.75 -20.26 -27.55
C SER A 941 1.65 -20.95 -28.57
N VAL A 942 2.19 -22.12 -28.18
CA VAL A 942 2.96 -22.99 -29.09
C VAL A 942 2.12 -23.47 -30.28
N SER A 943 0.84 -23.78 -30.09
CA SER A 943 -0.05 -24.19 -31.19
C SER A 943 -0.24 -23.10 -32.25
N THR A 944 -0.27 -21.83 -31.83
CA THR A 944 -0.33 -20.69 -32.76
C THR A 944 0.98 -20.55 -33.55
N LEU A 945 2.13 -20.90 -32.94
CA LEU A 945 3.42 -20.96 -33.65
C LEU A 945 3.47 -22.12 -34.65
N ASP A 946 2.91 -23.27 -34.31
CA ASP A 946 2.82 -24.40 -35.24
C ASP A 946 2.01 -24.03 -36.49
N GLU A 947 0.89 -23.32 -36.30
CA GLU A 947 0.11 -22.78 -37.42
C GLU A 947 0.91 -21.74 -38.23
N ALA A 948 1.61 -20.82 -37.57
CA ALA A 948 2.47 -19.84 -38.25
C ALA A 948 3.57 -20.52 -39.08
N ILE A 949 4.15 -21.62 -38.58
CA ILE A 949 5.15 -22.42 -39.31
C ILE A 949 4.53 -23.11 -40.52
N GLN A 950 3.31 -23.65 -40.41
CA GLN A 950 2.61 -24.24 -41.56
C GLN A 950 2.39 -23.21 -42.67
N ILE A 951 1.95 -22.00 -42.32
CA ILE A 951 1.78 -20.90 -43.27
C ILE A 951 3.13 -20.46 -43.87
N ALA A 952 4.18 -20.35 -43.05
CA ALA A 952 5.52 -19.99 -43.53
C ALA A 952 6.13 -21.06 -44.45
N ASN A 953 5.88 -22.36 -44.19
CA ASN A 953 6.30 -23.45 -45.09
C ASN A 953 5.60 -23.33 -46.43
N ARG A 954 4.28 -23.14 -46.45
CA ARG A 954 3.52 -22.93 -47.69
C ARG A 954 4.04 -21.74 -48.47
N MET A 955 4.43 -20.64 -47.79
CA MET A 955 5.05 -19.49 -48.44
C MET A 955 6.40 -19.84 -49.08
N VAL A 956 7.28 -20.56 -48.38
CA VAL A 956 8.58 -21.00 -48.90
C VAL A 956 8.42 -21.94 -50.11
N ASP A 957 7.46 -22.87 -50.06
CA ASP A 957 7.20 -23.84 -51.14
C ASP A 957 6.66 -23.18 -52.42
N LEU A 958 5.96 -22.05 -52.29
CA LEU A 958 5.41 -21.30 -53.43
C LEU A 958 6.46 -20.45 -54.17
N ILE A 959 7.53 -20.03 -53.48
CA ILE A 959 8.52 -19.11 -54.05
C ILE A 959 9.66 -19.90 -54.70
N PRO A 960 9.94 -19.71 -56.01
CA PRO A 960 11.04 -20.41 -56.68
C PRO A 960 12.41 -20.13 -56.06
N ALA A 961 13.32 -21.11 -56.11
CA ALA A 961 14.66 -21.03 -55.50
C ALA A 961 15.55 -19.85 -55.98
N GLY A 962 15.25 -19.27 -57.16
CA GLY A 962 15.97 -18.12 -57.71
C GLY A 962 15.31 -16.76 -57.46
N ASP A 963 14.16 -16.72 -56.80
CA ASP A 963 13.43 -15.49 -56.53
C ASP A 963 13.98 -14.78 -55.28
N PRO A 964 14.37 -13.49 -55.35
CA PRO A 964 14.84 -12.72 -54.19
C PRO A 964 13.85 -12.69 -53.00
N CYS A 965 12.54 -12.88 -53.25
CA CYS A 965 11.52 -12.93 -52.20
C CYS A 965 11.67 -14.15 -51.28
N LEU A 966 12.36 -15.21 -51.74
CA LEU A 966 12.59 -16.41 -50.95
C LEU A 966 13.39 -16.10 -49.68
N SER A 967 14.35 -15.17 -49.77
CA SER A 967 15.12 -14.70 -48.60
C SER A 967 14.19 -14.18 -47.49
N MET A 968 13.15 -13.41 -47.84
CA MET A 968 12.17 -12.88 -46.88
C MET A 968 11.33 -13.99 -46.25
N ALA A 969 10.92 -14.98 -47.04
CA ALA A 969 10.15 -16.12 -46.55
C ALA A 969 10.96 -16.98 -45.56
N LEU A 970 12.21 -17.30 -45.89
CA LEU A 970 13.14 -18.02 -45.02
C LEU A 970 13.43 -17.23 -43.74
N HIS A 971 13.64 -15.92 -43.85
CA HIS A 971 13.82 -15.05 -42.69
C HIS A 971 12.58 -15.03 -41.78
N LEU A 972 11.37 -14.97 -42.34
CA LEU A 972 10.15 -15.04 -41.55
C LEU A 972 10.01 -16.39 -40.85
N ARG A 973 10.22 -17.50 -41.57
CA ARG A 973 10.13 -18.85 -41.01
C ARG A 973 11.11 -19.07 -39.86
N SER A 974 12.38 -18.68 -40.04
CA SER A 974 13.41 -18.75 -38.99
C SER A 974 13.00 -17.96 -37.73
N LYS A 975 12.42 -16.76 -37.86
CA LYS A 975 11.92 -16.00 -36.70
C LYS A 975 10.85 -16.76 -35.91
N VAL A 976 9.91 -17.41 -36.61
CA VAL A 976 8.84 -18.20 -35.97
C VAL A 976 9.41 -19.46 -35.30
N LEU A 977 10.36 -20.15 -35.94
CA LEU A 977 11.03 -21.33 -35.39
C LEU A 977 11.81 -21.00 -34.10
N ILE A 978 12.56 -19.89 -34.08
CA ILE A 978 13.28 -19.44 -32.88
C ILE A 978 12.31 -19.15 -31.73
N GLU A 979 11.18 -18.50 -32.02
CA GLU A 979 10.16 -18.20 -31.00
C GLU A 979 9.51 -19.49 -30.48
N ARG A 980 9.25 -20.47 -31.35
CA ARG A 980 8.75 -21.79 -30.92
C ARG A 980 9.76 -22.50 -30.03
N SER A 981 11.03 -22.52 -30.41
CA SER A 981 12.12 -23.09 -29.60
C SER A 981 12.23 -22.40 -28.23
N ARG A 982 11.96 -21.10 -28.14
CA ARG A 982 11.91 -20.36 -26.87
C ARG A 982 10.74 -20.82 -25.99
N GLN A 983 9.54 -20.99 -26.56
CA GLN A 983 8.32 -21.30 -25.81
C GLN A 983 8.18 -22.79 -25.47
N ALA A 984 8.65 -23.69 -26.34
CA ALA A 984 8.55 -25.15 -26.20
C ALA A 984 9.73 -25.83 -25.46
N LYS A 985 10.55 -25.06 -24.72
CA LYS A 985 11.77 -25.52 -24.02
C LYS A 985 12.80 -26.19 -24.94
N GLY A 986 13.45 -25.40 -25.80
CA GLY A 986 14.75 -25.75 -26.37
C GLY A 986 14.73 -26.81 -27.46
N ASN A 987 13.79 -26.71 -28.42
CA ASN A 987 13.85 -27.55 -29.61
C ASN A 987 15.07 -27.17 -30.47
N LEU A 988 16.12 -27.99 -30.41
CA LEU A 988 17.36 -27.80 -31.16
C LEU A 988 17.14 -27.94 -32.67
N ASP A 989 16.18 -28.76 -33.12
CA ASP A 989 15.89 -28.93 -34.54
C ASP A 989 15.38 -27.63 -35.14
N ASP A 990 14.50 -26.92 -34.43
CA ASP A 990 14.00 -25.60 -34.86
C ASP A 990 15.13 -24.58 -35.00
N VAL A 991 16.10 -24.60 -34.08
CA VAL A 991 17.26 -23.70 -34.14
C VAL A 991 18.16 -24.06 -35.32
N ASN A 992 18.37 -25.37 -35.59
CA ASN A 992 19.17 -25.82 -36.73
C ASN A 992 18.50 -25.49 -38.06
N THR A 993 17.19 -25.69 -38.20
CA THR A 993 16.44 -25.27 -39.39
C THR A 993 16.47 -23.76 -39.56
N ALA A 994 16.32 -22.98 -38.48
CA ALA A 994 16.43 -21.52 -38.55
C ALA A 994 17.81 -21.05 -39.03
N ILE A 995 18.89 -21.70 -38.58
CA ILE A 995 20.26 -21.41 -39.06
C ILE A 995 20.38 -21.73 -40.55
N GLN A 996 19.92 -22.89 -41.00
CA GLN A 996 19.93 -23.28 -42.42
C GLN A 996 19.17 -22.27 -43.29
N ASP A 997 17.95 -21.88 -42.86
CA ASP A 997 17.12 -20.90 -43.54
C ASP A 997 17.84 -19.55 -43.67
N LEU A 998 18.48 -19.08 -42.60
CA LEU A 998 19.17 -17.80 -42.59
C LEU A 998 20.47 -17.82 -43.40
N THR A 999 21.21 -18.93 -43.40
CA THR A 999 22.38 -19.10 -44.27
C THR A 999 21.96 -19.07 -45.75
N GLN A 1000 20.91 -19.81 -46.11
CA GLN A 1000 20.36 -19.78 -47.47
C GLN A 1000 19.84 -18.39 -47.84
N ALA A 1001 19.16 -17.70 -46.92
CA ALA A 1001 18.71 -16.33 -47.13
C ALA A 1001 19.88 -15.37 -47.38
N LEU A 1002 21.03 -15.54 -46.70
CA LEU A 1002 22.24 -14.75 -46.94
C LEU A 1002 22.83 -15.02 -48.33
N ASP A 1003 22.81 -16.26 -48.82
CA ASP A 1003 23.32 -16.58 -50.16
C ASP A 1003 22.49 -15.92 -51.27
N ILE A 1004 21.18 -15.74 -51.04
CA ILE A 1004 20.25 -15.10 -51.99
C ILE A 1004 20.32 -13.56 -51.90
N THR A 1005 20.59 -13.01 -50.71
CA THR A 1005 20.46 -11.57 -50.47
C THR A 1005 21.71 -10.80 -50.93
N THR A 1006 21.53 -9.92 -51.91
CA THR A 1006 22.61 -9.08 -52.47
C THR A 1006 22.69 -7.66 -51.90
N ASP A 1007 21.64 -7.19 -51.22
CA ASP A 1007 21.56 -5.84 -50.63
C ASP A 1007 22.12 -5.81 -49.20
N ASP A 1008 23.06 -4.89 -48.92
CA ASP A 1008 23.75 -4.78 -47.64
C ASP A 1008 22.80 -4.53 -46.46
N LYS A 1009 21.75 -3.70 -46.64
CA LYS A 1009 20.77 -3.41 -45.58
C LYS A 1009 20.03 -4.67 -45.16
N ARG A 1010 19.53 -5.44 -46.12
CA ARG A 1010 18.85 -6.72 -45.86
C ARG A 1010 19.80 -7.78 -45.33
N ARG A 1011 21.02 -7.90 -45.88
CA ARG A 1011 22.06 -8.82 -45.37
C ARG A 1011 22.32 -8.56 -43.90
N SER A 1012 22.47 -7.30 -43.50
CA SER A 1012 22.69 -6.93 -42.09
C SER A 1012 21.55 -7.40 -41.16
N ILE A 1013 20.29 -7.31 -41.59
CA ILE A 1013 19.12 -7.78 -40.82
C ILE A 1013 19.12 -9.30 -40.66
N VAL A 1014 19.46 -10.04 -41.73
CA VAL A 1014 19.54 -11.50 -41.72
C VAL A 1014 20.69 -11.96 -40.82
N LEU A 1015 21.88 -11.35 -40.93
CA LEU A 1015 23.04 -11.61 -40.06
C LEU A 1015 22.71 -11.39 -38.58
N ASN A 1016 22.01 -10.31 -38.24
CA ASN A 1016 21.61 -10.06 -36.85
C ASN A 1016 20.62 -11.12 -36.32
N THR A 1017 19.78 -11.71 -37.18
CA THR A 1017 18.89 -12.79 -36.76
C THR A 1017 19.66 -14.12 -36.64
N LEU A 1018 20.64 -14.34 -37.51
CA LEU A 1018 21.50 -15.52 -37.49
C LEU A 1018 22.38 -15.55 -36.24
N SER A 1019 22.93 -14.41 -35.83
CA SER A 1019 23.72 -14.31 -34.58
C SER A 1019 22.90 -14.71 -33.34
N LEU A 1020 21.62 -14.34 -33.29
CA LEU A 1020 20.70 -14.77 -32.24
C LEU A 1020 20.42 -16.29 -32.28
N CYS A 1021 20.43 -16.91 -33.45
CA CYS A 1021 20.29 -18.37 -33.58
C CYS A 1021 21.51 -19.10 -33.03
N PHE A 1022 22.72 -18.66 -33.39
CA PHE A 1022 23.96 -19.21 -32.85
C PHE A 1022 24.03 -19.05 -31.32
N TYR A 1023 23.67 -17.88 -30.80
CA TYR A 1023 23.56 -17.68 -29.35
C TYR A 1023 22.51 -18.60 -28.70
N LYS A 1024 21.36 -18.80 -29.33
CA LYS A 1024 20.34 -19.73 -28.83
C LYS A 1024 20.86 -21.16 -28.84
N ARG A 1025 21.59 -21.58 -29.87
CA ARG A 1025 22.23 -22.91 -29.94
C ARG A 1025 23.32 -23.08 -28.89
N TYR A 1026 24.11 -22.05 -28.62
CA TYR A 1026 25.05 -22.01 -27.48
C TYR A 1026 24.32 -22.30 -26.16
N ARG A 1027 23.19 -21.63 -25.89
CA ARG A 1027 22.44 -21.83 -24.64
C ARG A 1027 21.91 -23.25 -24.41
N GLU A 1028 21.75 -24.04 -25.47
CA GLU A 1028 21.25 -25.41 -25.41
C GLU A 1028 22.39 -26.46 -25.49
N THR A 1029 23.57 -26.07 -25.99
CA THR A 1029 24.71 -27.00 -26.23
C THR A 1029 25.94 -26.72 -25.37
N ASP A 1030 26.02 -25.53 -24.77
CA ASP A 1030 27.17 -24.99 -24.02
C ASP A 1030 28.51 -25.00 -24.80
N ARG A 1031 28.46 -25.03 -26.14
CA ARG A 1031 29.65 -25.00 -27.02
C ARG A 1031 30.11 -23.59 -27.30
N ILE A 1032 31.27 -23.19 -26.79
CA ILE A 1032 31.79 -21.81 -26.88
C ILE A 1032 31.98 -21.36 -28.34
N GLU A 1033 32.29 -22.29 -29.25
CA GLU A 1033 32.44 -22.00 -30.68
C GLU A 1033 31.17 -21.40 -31.29
N GLU A 1034 29.99 -21.80 -30.80
CA GLU A 1034 28.70 -21.24 -31.22
C GLU A 1034 28.54 -19.78 -30.77
N LEU A 1035 29.11 -19.43 -29.62
CA LEU A 1035 29.11 -18.06 -29.14
C LEU A 1035 30.09 -17.18 -29.92
N ASP A 1036 31.20 -17.76 -30.39
CA ASP A 1036 32.14 -17.08 -31.27
C ASP A 1036 31.51 -16.78 -32.64
N GLU A 1037 30.80 -17.74 -33.23
CA GLU A 1037 30.03 -17.52 -34.47
C GLU A 1037 28.94 -16.46 -34.29
N ALA A 1038 28.26 -16.45 -33.13
CA ALA A 1038 27.28 -15.41 -32.81
C ALA A 1038 27.90 -14.01 -32.78
N ILE A 1039 29.09 -13.86 -32.19
CA ILE A 1039 29.82 -12.58 -32.14
C ILE A 1039 30.26 -12.18 -33.55
N ALA A 1040 30.92 -13.09 -34.29
CA ALA A 1040 31.41 -12.81 -35.64
C ALA A 1040 30.29 -12.37 -36.59
N THR A 1041 29.16 -13.08 -36.58
CA THR A 1041 28.00 -12.75 -37.41
C THR A 1041 27.39 -11.39 -37.02
N ALA A 1042 27.34 -11.07 -35.73
CA ALA A 1042 26.85 -9.78 -35.26
C ALA A 1042 27.81 -8.62 -35.60
N GLU A 1043 29.13 -8.85 -35.60
CA GLU A 1043 30.14 -7.88 -36.04
C GLU A 1043 30.08 -7.65 -37.56
N GLU A 1044 29.87 -8.70 -38.36
CA GLU A 1044 29.62 -8.57 -39.80
C GLU A 1044 28.34 -7.77 -40.08
N SER A 1045 27.28 -7.97 -39.29
CA SER A 1045 26.08 -7.13 -39.39
C SER A 1045 26.40 -5.64 -39.20
N ILE A 1046 27.27 -5.30 -38.23
CA ILE A 1046 27.67 -3.92 -37.94
C ILE A 1046 28.52 -3.33 -39.08
N SER A 1047 29.44 -4.09 -39.66
CA SER A 1047 30.31 -3.61 -40.75
C SER A 1047 29.53 -3.21 -42.01
N LEU A 1048 28.36 -3.82 -42.22
CA LEU A 1048 27.40 -3.47 -43.27
C LEU A 1048 26.42 -2.34 -42.86
N ASN A 1049 26.86 -1.41 -42.01
CA ASN A 1049 26.02 -0.36 -41.40
C ASN A 1049 24.84 -0.92 -40.58
N GLY A 1050 25.10 -1.99 -39.82
CA GLY A 1050 24.08 -2.64 -39.01
C GLY A 1050 23.49 -1.78 -37.91
N SER A 1051 22.29 -2.16 -37.49
CA SER A 1051 21.50 -1.40 -36.51
C SER A 1051 22.12 -1.42 -35.11
N LEU A 1052 21.64 -0.51 -34.26
CA LEU A 1052 21.86 -0.53 -32.81
C LEU A 1052 21.62 -1.91 -32.16
N ALA A 1053 20.72 -2.73 -32.71
CA ALA A 1053 20.46 -4.07 -32.20
C ALA A 1053 21.68 -4.99 -32.33
N SER A 1054 22.43 -4.90 -33.43
CA SER A 1054 23.62 -5.71 -33.68
C SER A 1054 24.74 -5.37 -32.71
N ALA A 1055 25.01 -4.08 -32.50
CA ALA A 1055 25.99 -3.60 -31.51
C ALA A 1055 25.64 -4.01 -30.07
N ASN A 1056 24.35 -3.94 -29.70
CA ASN A 1056 23.88 -4.44 -28.41
C ASN A 1056 24.06 -5.95 -28.26
N ASN A 1057 23.83 -6.72 -29.32
CA ASN A 1057 24.00 -8.17 -29.32
C ASN A 1057 25.48 -8.56 -29.13
N VAL A 1058 26.41 -7.90 -29.84
CA VAL A 1058 27.86 -8.12 -29.65
C VAL A 1058 28.26 -7.89 -28.19
N ALA A 1059 27.87 -6.76 -27.60
CA ALA A 1059 28.18 -6.43 -26.21
C ALA A 1059 27.59 -7.46 -25.22
N LEU A 1060 26.39 -7.97 -25.49
CA LEU A 1060 25.75 -9.02 -24.69
C LEU A 1060 26.49 -10.36 -24.81
N PHE A 1061 26.81 -10.80 -26.04
CA PHE A 1061 27.48 -12.07 -26.29
C PHE A 1061 28.88 -12.09 -25.70
N LEU A 1062 29.65 -11.01 -25.83
CA LEU A 1062 30.97 -10.86 -25.20
C LEU A 1062 30.90 -10.95 -23.67
N ARG A 1063 29.90 -10.34 -23.04
CA ARG A 1063 29.68 -10.47 -21.59
C ARG A 1063 29.35 -11.91 -21.19
N ILE A 1064 28.55 -12.61 -21.99
CA ILE A 1064 28.20 -14.02 -21.73
C ILE A 1064 29.42 -14.91 -21.91
N LYS A 1065 30.25 -14.63 -22.93
CA LYS A 1065 31.51 -15.31 -23.18
C LYS A 1065 32.45 -15.15 -22.00
N TYR A 1066 32.61 -13.92 -21.49
CA TYR A 1066 33.35 -13.64 -20.26
C TYR A 1066 32.86 -14.50 -19.08
N LYS A 1067 31.55 -14.65 -18.88
CA LYS A 1067 31.03 -15.50 -17.80
C LYS A 1067 31.37 -16.98 -17.97
N ALA A 1068 31.52 -17.46 -19.20
CA ALA A 1068 31.84 -18.84 -19.50
C ALA A 1068 33.35 -19.12 -19.45
N THR A 1069 34.18 -18.17 -19.92
CA THR A 1069 35.64 -18.35 -20.08
C THR A 1069 36.46 -17.73 -18.95
N GLY A 1070 35.92 -16.72 -18.26
CA GLY A 1070 36.66 -15.88 -17.32
C GLY A 1070 37.63 -14.89 -17.98
N ASN A 1071 37.68 -14.80 -19.31
CA ASN A 1071 38.61 -13.91 -20.01
C ASN A 1071 38.19 -12.44 -19.91
N ILE A 1072 38.94 -11.67 -19.13
CA ILE A 1072 38.65 -10.25 -18.87
C ILE A 1072 38.68 -9.39 -20.14
N GLU A 1073 39.45 -9.78 -21.17
CA GLU A 1073 39.52 -9.05 -22.44
C GLU A 1073 38.16 -9.02 -23.16
N ASP A 1074 37.37 -10.09 -23.04
CA ASP A 1074 36.01 -10.15 -23.60
C ASP A 1074 35.09 -9.14 -22.90
N LEU A 1075 35.25 -8.94 -21.58
CA LEU A 1075 34.47 -7.97 -20.82
C LEU A 1075 34.86 -6.52 -21.14
N ASP A 1076 36.15 -6.27 -21.39
CA ASP A 1076 36.65 -4.96 -21.79
C ASP A 1076 36.14 -4.57 -23.18
N ARG A 1077 36.16 -5.51 -24.13
CA ARG A 1077 35.54 -5.34 -25.46
C ARG A 1077 34.03 -5.11 -25.34
N ALA A 1078 33.33 -5.83 -24.45
CA ALA A 1078 31.89 -5.64 -24.24
C ALA A 1078 31.56 -4.20 -23.80
N VAL A 1079 32.40 -3.57 -22.97
CA VAL A 1079 32.21 -2.16 -22.58
C VAL A 1079 32.40 -1.22 -23.76
N GLU A 1080 33.41 -1.45 -24.60
CA GLU A 1080 33.66 -0.63 -25.78
C GLU A 1080 32.48 -0.68 -26.77
N GLU A 1081 32.00 -1.88 -27.08
CA GLU A 1081 30.87 -2.08 -27.99
C GLU A 1081 29.55 -1.52 -27.42
N ALA A 1082 29.32 -1.66 -26.11
CA ALA A 1082 28.17 -1.04 -25.46
C ALA A 1082 28.21 0.51 -25.51
N ARG A 1083 29.40 1.12 -25.48
CA ARG A 1083 29.56 2.58 -25.65
C ARG A 1083 29.31 2.99 -27.10
N LYS A 1084 29.81 2.23 -28.08
CA LYS A 1084 29.52 2.45 -29.51
C LYS A 1084 28.01 2.36 -29.77
N ALA A 1085 27.33 1.36 -29.21
CA ALA A 1085 25.87 1.23 -29.28
C ALA A 1085 25.16 2.49 -28.76
N VAL A 1086 25.58 3.04 -27.62
CA VAL A 1086 25.02 4.30 -27.11
C VAL A 1086 25.22 5.46 -28.10
N THR A 1087 26.41 5.60 -28.70
CA THR A 1087 26.66 6.68 -29.67
C THR A 1087 25.86 6.57 -30.96
N MET A 1088 25.53 5.34 -31.38
CA MET A 1088 24.71 5.08 -32.57
C MET A 1088 23.20 5.19 -32.31
N SER A 1089 22.77 5.40 -31.07
CA SER A 1089 21.35 5.34 -30.69
C SER A 1089 20.58 6.65 -30.95
N SER A 1090 19.43 6.52 -31.62
CA SER A 1090 18.40 7.57 -31.74
C SER A 1090 17.76 7.87 -30.37
N SER A 1091 17.03 8.99 -30.22
CA SER A 1091 16.39 9.33 -28.93
C SER A 1091 15.44 8.25 -28.41
N LYS A 1092 14.79 7.48 -29.30
CA LYS A 1092 13.82 6.44 -28.96
C LYS A 1092 14.46 5.15 -28.43
N ASP A 1093 15.64 4.78 -28.92
CA ASP A 1093 16.28 3.49 -28.60
C ASP A 1093 17.39 3.60 -27.54
N ARG A 1094 17.77 4.83 -27.22
CA ARG A 1094 18.84 5.19 -26.29
C ARG A 1094 18.66 4.57 -24.90
N SER A 1095 17.41 4.40 -24.45
CA SER A 1095 17.12 3.79 -23.16
C SER A 1095 17.61 2.34 -23.05
N LEU A 1096 17.46 1.52 -24.10
CA LEU A 1096 17.89 0.12 -24.08
C LEU A 1096 19.42 0.00 -24.10
N ALA A 1097 20.07 0.78 -24.96
CA ALA A 1097 21.54 0.83 -25.05
C ALA A 1097 22.18 1.19 -23.69
N PHE A 1098 21.64 2.20 -23.00
CA PHE A 1098 22.09 2.58 -21.67
C PHE A 1098 21.86 1.51 -20.60
N THR A 1099 20.76 0.73 -20.67
CA THR A 1099 20.53 -0.39 -19.75
C THR A 1099 21.61 -1.46 -19.88
N ASN A 1100 21.97 -1.79 -21.13
CA ASN A 1100 23.00 -2.80 -21.40
C ASN A 1100 24.37 -2.33 -20.93
N LEU A 1101 24.75 -1.09 -21.24
CA LEU A 1101 25.99 -0.49 -20.76
C LEU A 1101 26.08 -0.50 -19.23
N ALA A 1102 25.01 -0.09 -18.53
CA ALA A 1102 24.95 -0.15 -17.07
C ALA A 1102 25.14 -1.59 -16.52
N SER A 1103 24.64 -2.60 -17.25
CA SER A 1103 24.80 -4.00 -16.84
C SER A 1103 26.19 -4.58 -17.08
N ILE A 1104 26.89 -4.12 -18.10
CA ILE A 1104 28.27 -4.57 -18.37
C ILE A 1104 29.23 -3.89 -17.39
N LEU A 1105 29.05 -2.59 -17.14
CA LEU A 1105 29.86 -1.83 -16.18
C LEU A 1105 29.68 -2.34 -14.74
N GLU A 1106 28.47 -2.71 -14.34
CA GLU A 1106 28.24 -3.37 -13.04
C GLU A 1106 29.01 -4.70 -12.93
N ALA A 1107 28.98 -5.54 -13.98
CA ALA A 1107 29.70 -6.81 -13.98
C ALA A 1107 31.22 -6.61 -13.91
N ARG A 1108 31.74 -5.54 -14.56
CA ARG A 1108 33.16 -5.17 -14.47
C ARG A 1108 33.52 -4.68 -13.08
N PHE A 1109 32.66 -3.86 -12.45
CA PHE A 1109 32.84 -3.48 -11.05
C PHE A 1109 32.88 -4.69 -10.11
N ASP A 1110 31.99 -5.67 -10.31
CA ASP A 1110 31.96 -6.88 -9.49
C ASP A 1110 33.30 -7.63 -9.49
N LEU A 1111 34.01 -7.59 -10.62
CA LEU A 1111 35.32 -8.22 -10.81
C LEU A 1111 36.48 -7.35 -10.30
N THR A 1112 36.57 -6.10 -10.76
CA THR A 1112 37.74 -5.24 -10.52
C THR A 1112 37.68 -4.49 -9.19
N LYS A 1113 36.49 -4.38 -8.60
CA LYS A 1113 36.17 -3.50 -7.47
C LYS A 1113 36.50 -2.02 -7.71
N ASP A 1114 36.74 -1.63 -8.98
CA ASP A 1114 37.01 -0.24 -9.35
C ASP A 1114 35.71 0.57 -9.33
N ILE A 1115 35.60 1.46 -8.34
CA ILE A 1115 34.45 2.33 -8.07
C ILE A 1115 34.06 3.17 -9.29
N ASN A 1116 35.01 3.51 -10.18
CA ASN A 1116 34.69 4.26 -11.41
C ASN A 1116 33.73 3.49 -12.32
N ASN A 1117 33.82 2.16 -12.37
CA ASN A 1117 32.89 1.33 -13.13
C ASN A 1117 31.49 1.35 -12.51
N LEU A 1118 31.38 1.34 -11.18
CA LEU A 1118 30.10 1.47 -10.48
C LEU A 1118 29.48 2.85 -10.71
N HIS A 1119 30.28 3.92 -10.64
CA HIS A 1119 29.83 5.27 -10.92
C HIS A 1119 29.30 5.40 -12.35
N HIS A 1120 30.06 4.93 -13.35
CA HIS A 1120 29.60 4.94 -14.74
C HIS A 1120 28.36 4.03 -14.96
N ALA A 1121 28.21 2.94 -14.20
CA ALA A 1121 27.02 2.10 -14.24
C ALA A 1121 25.78 2.86 -13.73
N VAL A 1122 25.91 3.64 -12.65
CA VAL A 1122 24.84 4.51 -12.12
C VAL A 1122 24.46 5.59 -13.13
N VAL A 1123 25.45 6.26 -13.73
CA VAL A 1123 25.21 7.29 -14.76
C VAL A 1123 24.47 6.69 -15.95
N ALA A 1124 24.92 5.55 -16.47
CA ALA A 1124 24.24 4.87 -17.56
C ALA A 1124 22.81 4.42 -17.17
N ALA A 1125 22.61 3.91 -15.96
CA ALA A 1125 21.27 3.55 -15.47
C ALA A 1125 20.33 4.77 -15.35
N GLN A 1126 20.86 5.93 -14.95
CA GLN A 1126 20.12 7.19 -14.88
C GLN A 1126 19.72 7.65 -16.29
N SER A 1127 20.68 7.71 -17.22
CA SER A 1127 20.39 8.08 -18.61
C SER A 1127 19.41 7.12 -19.30
N SER A 1128 19.37 5.85 -18.87
CA SER A 1128 18.35 4.90 -19.33
C SER A 1128 16.94 5.25 -18.87
N VAL A 1129 16.79 5.71 -17.63
CA VAL A 1129 15.51 6.14 -17.04
C VAL A 1129 15.04 7.46 -17.66
N ASP A 1130 15.96 8.41 -17.86
CA ASP A 1130 15.64 9.72 -18.42
C ASP A 1130 15.24 9.66 -19.89
N ALA A 1131 15.64 8.60 -20.61
CA ALA A 1131 15.33 8.40 -22.02
C ALA A 1131 13.91 7.84 -22.29
N ILE A 1132 13.08 7.60 -21.26
CA ILE A 1132 11.70 7.10 -21.43
C ILE A 1132 10.68 7.88 -20.57
N PRO A 1133 9.44 8.08 -21.06
CA PRO A 1133 8.35 8.66 -20.26
C PRO A 1133 8.04 7.82 -19.02
N LYS A 1134 7.51 8.46 -17.97
CA LYS A 1134 7.17 7.79 -16.70
C LYS A 1134 6.04 6.76 -16.85
N GLU A 1135 5.26 6.90 -17.92
CA GLU A 1135 4.12 6.07 -18.30
C GLU A 1135 4.57 4.81 -19.08
N HIS A 1136 5.83 4.74 -19.51
CA HIS A 1136 6.36 3.60 -20.26
C HIS A 1136 6.45 2.35 -19.37
N TYR A 1137 5.98 1.20 -19.86
CA TYR A 1137 5.88 -0.05 -19.09
C TYR A 1137 7.22 -0.53 -18.48
N MET A 1138 8.35 -0.18 -19.09
CA MET A 1138 9.70 -0.49 -18.58
C MET A 1138 10.27 0.52 -17.57
N TYR A 1139 9.61 1.65 -17.33
CA TYR A 1139 10.07 2.70 -16.42
C TYR A 1139 10.33 2.18 -14.99
N PRO A 1140 9.43 1.38 -14.37
CA PRO A 1140 9.64 0.87 -13.01
C PRO A 1140 10.86 -0.07 -12.91
N ALA A 1141 11.05 -0.96 -13.89
CA ALA A 1141 12.16 -1.91 -13.90
C ALA A 1141 13.52 -1.20 -14.01
N LYS A 1142 13.60 -0.17 -14.84
CA LYS A 1142 14.81 0.65 -15.01
C LYS A 1142 15.10 1.49 -13.77
N LEU A 1143 14.07 2.08 -13.16
CA LEU A 1143 14.19 2.84 -11.91
C LEU A 1143 14.69 1.95 -10.76
N LYS A 1144 14.15 0.73 -10.62
CA LYS A 1144 14.61 -0.26 -9.63
C LYS A 1144 16.09 -0.60 -9.80
N ARG A 1145 16.54 -0.74 -11.05
CA ARG A 1145 17.96 -1.01 -11.36
C ARG A 1145 18.86 0.15 -10.94
N LEU A 1146 18.46 1.39 -11.25
CA LEU A 1146 19.16 2.60 -10.83
C LEU A 1146 19.25 2.70 -9.30
N GLN A 1147 18.14 2.51 -8.59
CA GLN A 1147 18.09 2.56 -7.12
C GLN A 1147 19.02 1.53 -6.49
N ARG A 1148 19.01 0.28 -7.00
CA ARG A 1148 19.93 -0.77 -6.53
C ARG A 1148 21.40 -0.40 -6.72
N LEU A 1149 21.76 0.20 -7.85
CA LEU A 1149 23.13 0.62 -8.12
C LEU A 1149 23.55 1.82 -7.25
N ARG A 1150 22.63 2.76 -6.97
CA ARG A 1150 22.87 3.89 -6.05
C ARG A 1150 23.08 3.45 -4.62
N ASN A 1151 22.19 2.61 -4.08
CA ASN A 1151 22.34 2.09 -2.73
C ASN A 1151 23.69 1.38 -2.55
N ARG A 1152 24.09 0.59 -3.55
CA ARG A 1152 25.39 -0.10 -3.55
C ARG A 1152 26.58 0.87 -3.61
N GLN A 1153 26.44 2.00 -4.30
CA GLN A 1153 27.46 3.06 -4.31
C GLN A 1153 27.53 3.77 -2.96
N ASP A 1154 26.38 4.10 -2.35
CA ASP A 1154 26.29 4.78 -1.07
C ASP A 1154 26.82 3.93 0.10
N GLU A 1155 26.54 2.62 0.09
CA GLU A 1155 27.09 1.66 1.08
C GLU A 1155 28.62 1.65 1.07
N LEU A 1156 29.24 1.69 -0.11
CA LEU A 1156 30.70 1.67 -0.25
C LEU A 1156 31.34 3.01 0.16
N MET A 1157 30.68 4.12 -0.18
CA MET A 1157 31.12 5.48 0.22
C MET A 1157 30.95 5.74 1.73
N GLN A 1158 30.13 4.97 2.44
CA GLN A 1158 30.00 5.02 3.90
C GLN A 1158 30.95 4.06 4.63
N SER A 1159 31.53 3.09 3.91
CA SER A 1159 32.49 2.13 4.46
C SER A 1159 33.96 2.55 4.34
N ASP A 1160 34.25 3.49 3.43
CA ASP A 1160 35.51 4.23 3.33
C ASP A 1160 35.48 5.47 4.24
#